data_AF-A0A2U1L176-F1
#
_entry.id   AF-A0A2U1L176-F1
#
_cell.length_a   1.000
_cell.length_b   1.000
_cell.length_c   1.000
_cell.angle_alpha   90.00
_cell.angle_beta   90.00
_cell.angle_gamma   90.00
#
_symmetry.space_group_name_H-M   'P 1'
#
loop_
_entity.id
_entity.type
_entity.pdbx_description
1 polymer ?
#
loop_
_entity_poly.entity_id
_entity_poly.type
_entity_poly.pdbx_seq_one_letter_code
_entity_poly.pdbx_strand_id
1 'polypeptide(L)'
;MPPSGPELALATDTLPAREADMKEPLESLLINEKENGEAVIIGGMVLDIHATPSVNPAPRTTTPGKVHYAAGGVARNIAECVSKLGTKPFMISALGSDMSGEQFDSGVGPHGLNTMDGICYWSTGSLQDYQLKERYLTPQWIQQFKSNIASAPIVMVDANLSQPALEASCQLAAEVGTPVWFEPVSVAKSRRIVSVAKYVTFASPNEDELIAMANALSDKDIFFPIQKDGIPVTSLFQQLKPAIWVLLEKGIKVVILTLGSKGVLLCSKHHLNFQNIVPNRTSKSHNISQKLHEIINQVCPSDRFFSGLKESSRSSPFVVHFPAVLSSSVVRLTGAGDCLVGGSIASFCVGLDLMQSIAVGIAAAKATVEERYLTPQWIQQFKSNIASAPIVMVDANLSQPALEASCQLAAEVGTPVWFEPVSVAKSRRIVSVAKYVTFASPNEDELIAMANALSDKDIFSPIQKDGIPVTSLFQQLKPAIWVLLEKGIKVVILTLGSKGVLLCSKHHLNFQNIGPNRTIKSHNISQKLHEIINQVCPSDRFFSGLKESSRSSPFVVHFPAVLSSSVVRLTGAGDCLVGGSIASFCVGLDLMQSIAVGIAAAKATVEVEANVPTEYSLEQITADASTVYLGATVVFSRSML
;
A
#
# COMPACT_ATOMS: atom_id res chain seq x y z
N MET A 1 18.15 45.00 5.22
CA MET A 1 16.75 45.13 4.76
C MET A 1 16.57 44.34 3.48
N PRO A 2 15.92 43.17 3.53
CA PRO A 2 15.26 42.57 2.39
C PRO A 2 13.75 42.96 2.38
N PRO A 3 13.08 42.97 1.21
CA PRO A 3 11.73 43.51 1.08
C PRO A 3 10.68 42.56 1.66
N SER A 4 9.70 43.17 2.34
CA SER A 4 8.46 42.60 2.82
C SER A 4 7.63 42.00 1.68
N GLY A 5 7.32 40.70 1.78
CA GLY A 5 6.30 40.05 0.95
C GLY A 5 4.90 40.52 1.31
N PRO A 6 3.92 40.44 0.39
CA PRO A 6 2.62 41.07 0.58
C PRO A 6 1.76 40.30 1.60
N GLU A 7 1.32 41.00 2.65
CA GLU A 7 0.16 40.62 3.46
C GLU A 7 -1.08 40.60 2.56
N LEU A 8 -1.71 39.43 2.41
CA LEU A 8 -2.97 39.32 1.67
C LEU A 8 -4.14 39.62 2.61
N ALA A 9 -4.77 40.77 2.38
CA ALA A 9 -5.99 41.21 3.04
C ALA A 9 -7.18 40.27 2.71
N LEU A 10 -7.91 39.87 3.76
CA LEU A 10 -9.20 39.21 3.66
C LEU A 10 -10.25 40.18 3.09
N ALA A 11 -10.80 39.86 1.93
CA ALA A 11 -11.99 40.53 1.41
C ALA A 11 -13.22 40.08 2.21
N THR A 12 -13.79 41.01 2.98
CA THR A 12 -15.07 40.88 3.68
C THR A 12 -16.19 41.29 2.73
N ASP A 13 -16.79 40.33 2.02
CA ASP A 13 -18.08 40.56 1.36
C ASP A 13 -19.21 40.16 2.32
N THR A 14 -19.83 41.18 2.91
CA THR A 14 -21.02 41.11 3.74
C THR A 14 -22.27 40.94 2.88
N LEU A 15 -22.98 39.82 3.04
CA LEU A 15 -24.42 39.72 2.72
C LEU A 15 -25.21 39.85 4.04
N PRO A 16 -26.36 40.55 4.06
CA PRO A 16 -27.05 40.91 5.30
C PRO A 16 -27.86 39.72 5.82
N ALA A 17 -27.38 39.06 6.88
CA ALA A 17 -28.20 38.16 7.68
C ALA A 17 -28.96 38.98 8.74
N ARG A 18 -30.29 38.81 8.78
CA ARG A 18 -31.16 39.39 9.84
C ARG A 18 -30.76 38.80 11.19
N GLU A 19 -30.37 39.66 12.14
CA GLU A 19 -29.88 39.34 13.50
C GLU A 19 -30.91 38.72 14.47
N ALA A 20 -32.00 38.10 14.01
CA ALA A 20 -33.12 37.75 14.90
C ALA A 20 -33.25 36.27 15.28
N ASP A 21 -32.55 35.32 14.66
CA ASP A 21 -32.72 33.89 14.98
C ASP A 21 -31.37 33.18 15.23
N MET A 22 -31.32 32.42 16.35
CA MET A 22 -30.26 31.52 16.82
C MET A 22 -29.17 32.09 17.75
N LYS A 23 -29.57 32.43 18.98
CA LYS A 23 -28.72 32.16 20.16
C LYS A 23 -28.82 30.68 20.52
N GLU A 24 -28.06 29.80 19.86
CA GLU A 24 -27.57 28.59 20.53
C GLU A 24 -26.19 28.94 21.10
N PRO A 25 -25.98 28.91 22.43
CA PRO A 25 -24.67 29.19 23.00
C PRO A 25 -23.68 28.11 22.57
N LEU A 26 -22.45 28.53 22.22
CA LEU A 26 -21.26 27.69 22.01
C LEU A 26 -20.95 26.74 23.20
N GLU A 27 -21.62 26.91 24.35
CA GLU A 27 -21.55 26.03 25.53
C GLU A 27 -22.12 24.63 25.29
N SER A 28 -22.91 24.39 24.24
CA SER A 28 -23.55 23.08 23.97
C SER A 28 -22.61 21.98 23.43
N LEU A 29 -21.33 22.29 23.18
CA LEU A 29 -20.29 21.30 22.86
C LEU A 29 -19.41 20.91 24.05
N LEU A 30 -19.74 21.40 25.26
CA LEU A 30 -19.18 20.87 26.50
C LEU A 30 -19.63 19.40 26.61
N ILE A 31 -18.71 18.48 26.35
CA ILE A 31 -18.94 17.06 26.66
C ILE A 31 -19.02 17.00 28.18
N ASN A 32 -20.20 16.66 28.70
CA ASN A 32 -20.40 16.46 30.13
C ASN A 32 -19.31 15.54 30.69
N GLU A 33 -18.85 15.79 31.92
CA GLU A 33 -17.86 14.95 32.58
C GLU A 33 -18.35 13.49 32.62
N LYS A 34 -17.68 12.61 31.87
CA LYS A 34 -18.00 11.18 31.80
C LYS A 34 -16.85 10.37 32.35
N GLU A 35 -17.02 9.86 33.57
CA GLU A 35 -16.05 8.95 34.18
C GLU A 35 -15.99 7.61 33.41
N ASN A 36 -14.77 7.16 33.13
CA ASN A 36 -14.42 5.78 32.78
C ASN A 36 -15.03 5.13 31.51
N GLY A 37 -15.83 5.82 30.69
CA GLY A 37 -16.45 5.24 29.50
C GLY A 37 -15.50 4.71 28.42
N GLU A 38 -15.92 3.65 27.74
CA GLU A 38 -15.29 3.07 26.54
C GLU A 38 -15.95 3.67 25.28
N ALA A 39 -15.21 3.83 24.18
CA ALA A 39 -15.83 4.24 22.91
C ALA A 39 -16.87 3.20 22.48
N VAL A 40 -18.09 3.63 22.16
CA VAL A 40 -19.12 2.72 21.65
C VAL A 40 -19.10 2.72 20.13
N ILE A 41 -19.01 1.54 19.52
CA ILE A 41 -18.93 1.36 18.07
C ILE A 41 -20.09 0.49 17.61
N ILE A 42 -20.97 1.01 16.76
CA ILE A 42 -22.18 0.33 16.29
C ILE A 42 -22.11 0.15 14.78
N GLY A 43 -22.15 -1.09 14.31
CA GLY A 43 -22.12 -1.37 12.88
C GLY A 43 -21.87 -2.83 12.54
N GLY A 44 -21.66 -3.08 11.25
CA GLY A 44 -21.55 -4.42 10.70
C GLY A 44 -20.18 -5.07 10.89
N MET A 45 -20.19 -6.37 11.17
CA MET A 45 -19.05 -7.28 11.00
C MET A 45 -19.31 -8.11 9.74
N VAL A 46 -18.32 -8.20 8.84
CA VAL A 46 -18.48 -8.86 7.54
C VAL A 46 -17.29 -9.77 7.28
N LEU A 47 -17.53 -10.96 6.72
CA LEU A 47 -16.45 -11.79 6.20
C LEU A 47 -16.16 -11.39 4.74
N ASP A 48 -14.99 -10.79 4.51
CA ASP A 48 -14.53 -10.43 3.18
C ASP A 48 -13.96 -11.67 2.47
N ILE A 49 -14.42 -11.92 1.25
CA ILE A 49 -13.95 -13.03 0.41
C ILE A 49 -13.17 -12.46 -0.76
N HIS A 50 -11.85 -12.57 -0.70
CA HIS A 50 -10.96 -12.14 -1.77
C HIS A 50 -10.63 -13.33 -2.68
N ALA A 51 -11.30 -13.40 -3.84
CA ALA A 51 -10.98 -14.36 -4.87
C ALA A 51 -9.98 -13.76 -5.88
N THR A 52 -8.75 -14.25 -5.86
CA THR A 52 -7.70 -13.89 -6.83
C THR A 52 -7.59 -14.98 -7.88
N PRO A 53 -8.05 -14.77 -9.11
CA PRO A 53 -8.03 -15.79 -10.13
C PRO A 53 -6.59 -16.01 -10.63
N SER A 54 -6.21 -17.27 -10.87
CA SER A 54 -4.88 -17.64 -11.39
C SER A 54 -4.78 -17.45 -12.92
N VAL A 55 -5.91 -17.29 -13.58
CA VAL A 55 -6.05 -17.03 -15.02
C VAL A 55 -7.19 -16.04 -15.26
N ASN A 56 -7.31 -15.48 -16.45
CA ASN A 56 -8.41 -14.55 -16.77
C ASN A 56 -9.77 -15.21 -16.51
N PRO A 57 -10.67 -14.59 -15.72
CA PRO A 57 -11.98 -15.14 -15.44
C PRO A 57 -12.80 -15.31 -16.72
N ALA A 58 -13.25 -16.53 -17.00
CA ALA A 58 -14.18 -16.79 -18.09
C ALA A 58 -15.63 -16.60 -17.59
N PRO A 59 -16.48 -15.80 -18.27
CA PRO A 59 -17.86 -15.60 -17.87
C PRO A 59 -18.64 -16.92 -17.80
N ARG A 60 -19.46 -17.10 -16.76
CA ARG A 60 -20.35 -18.27 -16.53
C ARG A 60 -19.65 -19.60 -16.23
N THR A 61 -18.36 -19.61 -15.90
CA THR A 61 -17.68 -20.81 -15.37
C THR A 61 -16.79 -20.46 -14.18
N THR A 62 -16.48 -21.44 -13.35
CA THR A 62 -15.51 -21.27 -12.26
C THR A 62 -14.11 -21.16 -12.84
N THR A 63 -13.29 -20.29 -12.23
CA THR A 63 -11.90 -20.06 -12.65
C THR A 63 -10.97 -20.48 -11.50
N PRO A 64 -9.95 -21.31 -11.77
CA PRO A 64 -8.95 -21.65 -10.75
C PRO A 64 -8.30 -20.39 -10.16
N GLY A 65 -8.13 -20.35 -8.84
CA GLY A 65 -7.65 -19.17 -8.13
C GLY A 65 -7.42 -19.44 -6.65
N LYS A 66 -6.92 -18.42 -5.94
CA LYS A 66 -6.83 -18.42 -4.48
C LYS A 66 -8.01 -17.66 -3.90
N VAL A 67 -8.64 -18.24 -2.89
CA VAL A 67 -9.69 -17.56 -2.12
C VAL A 67 -9.13 -17.32 -0.72
N HIS A 68 -9.09 -16.06 -0.32
CA HIS A 68 -8.68 -15.64 1.01
C HIS A 68 -9.88 -15.05 1.75
N TYR A 69 -10.15 -15.60 2.93
CA TYR A 69 -11.15 -15.07 3.84
C TYR A 69 -10.48 -14.08 4.80
N ALA A 70 -11.07 -12.91 4.97
CA ALA A 70 -10.59 -11.90 5.90
C ALA A 70 -11.74 -11.37 6.76
N ALA A 71 -11.50 -11.23 8.06
CA ALA A 71 -12.40 -10.53 8.96
C ALA A 71 -12.45 -9.05 8.55
N GLY A 72 -13.62 -8.57 8.16
CA GLY A 72 -13.86 -7.23 7.66
C GLY A 72 -15.08 -6.56 8.30
N GLY A 73 -15.56 -5.50 7.65
CA GLY A 73 -16.59 -4.60 8.19
C GLY A 73 -15.99 -3.33 8.78
N VAL A 74 -16.54 -2.17 8.37
CA VAL A 74 -16.01 -0.84 8.71
C VAL A 74 -15.97 -0.63 10.23
N ALA A 75 -17.09 -0.87 10.92
CA ALA A 75 -17.15 -0.76 12.37
C ALA A 75 -16.16 -1.70 13.08
N ARG A 76 -15.99 -2.93 12.58
CA ARG A 76 -15.03 -3.90 13.14
C ARG A 76 -13.59 -3.42 12.97
N ASN A 77 -13.25 -2.92 11.78
CA ASN A 77 -11.90 -2.40 11.50
C ASN A 77 -11.57 -1.19 12.36
N ILE A 78 -12.54 -0.29 12.57
CA ILE A 78 -12.41 0.85 13.47
C ILE A 78 -12.20 0.36 14.91
N ALA A 79 -13.02 -0.58 15.39
CA ALA A 79 -12.87 -1.15 16.73
C ALA A 79 -11.51 -1.85 16.92
N GLU A 80 -11.04 -2.61 15.93
CA GLU A 80 -9.73 -3.26 15.99
C GLU A 80 -8.60 -2.23 16.06
N CYS A 81 -8.68 -1.15 15.27
CA CYS A 81 -7.70 -0.07 15.30
C CYS A 81 -7.67 0.60 16.69
N VAL A 82 -8.85 0.90 17.26
CA VAL A 82 -8.99 1.47 18.61
C VAL A 82 -8.37 0.55 19.67
N SER A 83 -8.64 -0.75 19.58
CA SER A 83 -8.05 -1.79 20.44
C SER A 83 -6.53 -1.83 20.36
N LYS A 84 -5.97 -1.89 19.15
CA LYS A 84 -4.52 -1.97 18.90
C LYS A 84 -3.76 -0.72 19.37
N LEU A 85 -4.44 0.42 19.51
CA LEU A 85 -3.87 1.64 20.08
C LEU A 85 -3.96 1.70 21.62
N GLY A 86 -4.38 0.62 22.26
CA GLY A 86 -4.34 0.46 23.72
C GLY A 86 -5.53 1.08 24.46
N THR A 87 -6.64 1.28 23.75
CA THR A 87 -7.96 1.62 24.34
C THR A 87 -8.92 0.46 24.14
N LYS A 88 -9.97 0.34 24.95
CA LYS A 88 -10.90 -0.80 24.87
C LYS A 88 -12.23 -0.32 24.29
N PRO A 89 -12.58 -0.63 23.03
CA PRO A 89 -13.86 -0.27 22.46
C PRO A 89 -14.97 -1.24 22.91
N PHE A 90 -16.17 -0.69 23.04
CA PHE A 90 -17.40 -1.45 23.24
C PHE A 90 -18.17 -1.53 21.92
N MET A 91 -18.18 -2.70 21.28
CA MET A 91 -18.78 -2.89 19.98
C MET A 91 -20.19 -3.49 20.08
N ILE A 92 -21.17 -2.85 19.43
CA ILE A 92 -22.54 -3.34 19.29
C ILE A 92 -22.67 -3.83 17.84
N SER A 93 -22.76 -5.14 17.66
CA SER A 93 -22.91 -5.77 16.34
C SER A 93 -23.90 -6.93 16.40
N ALA A 94 -23.99 -7.67 15.30
CA ALA A 94 -24.72 -8.93 15.23
C ALA A 94 -23.92 -9.93 14.41
N LEU A 95 -23.84 -11.17 14.89
CA LEU A 95 -23.21 -12.29 14.18
C LEU A 95 -24.24 -13.39 13.93
N GLY A 96 -24.13 -14.02 12.77
CA GLY A 96 -24.87 -15.25 12.48
C GLY A 96 -24.29 -16.44 13.23
N SER A 97 -25.10 -17.46 13.47
CA SER A 97 -24.64 -18.78 13.93
C SER A 97 -24.28 -19.66 12.72
N ASP A 98 -23.42 -19.13 11.85
CA ASP A 98 -22.91 -19.81 10.66
C ASP A 98 -21.38 -19.74 10.62
N MET A 99 -20.75 -20.44 9.65
CA MET A 99 -19.29 -20.48 9.49
C MET A 99 -18.66 -19.07 9.41
N SER A 100 -19.40 -18.07 8.90
CA SER A 100 -18.88 -16.71 8.85
C SER A 100 -18.86 -16.06 10.22
N GLY A 101 -19.91 -16.29 11.03
CA GLY A 101 -19.97 -15.82 12.41
C GLY A 101 -19.00 -16.54 13.36
N GLU A 102 -18.79 -17.85 13.18
CA GLU A 102 -17.81 -18.63 13.94
C GLU A 102 -16.38 -18.11 13.76
N GLN A 103 -16.07 -17.52 12.60
CA GLN A 103 -14.75 -16.95 12.34
C GLN A 103 -14.44 -15.70 13.18
N PHE A 104 -15.45 -15.09 13.79
CA PHE A 104 -15.29 -13.98 14.74
C PHE A 104 -15.39 -14.45 16.20
N ASP A 105 -15.91 -15.65 16.45
CA ASP A 105 -16.15 -16.20 17.79
C ASP A 105 -14.85 -16.77 18.39
N SER A 106 -14.46 -16.22 19.55
CA SER A 106 -13.29 -16.65 20.33
C SER A 106 -13.67 -17.15 21.72
N GLY A 107 -14.97 -17.35 21.98
CA GLY A 107 -15.53 -17.85 23.23
C GLY A 107 -16.52 -16.87 23.87
N VAL A 108 -17.73 -17.37 24.15
CA VAL A 108 -18.83 -16.64 24.80
C VAL A 108 -18.61 -16.57 26.31
N GLY A 109 -18.37 -15.36 26.82
CA GLY A 109 -18.40 -15.07 28.25
C GLY A 109 -19.83 -15.06 28.82
N PRO A 110 -20.02 -14.89 30.14
CA PRO A 110 -21.35 -14.79 30.73
C PRO A 110 -22.19 -13.74 30.00
N HIS A 111 -23.45 -14.09 29.72
CA HIS A 111 -24.50 -13.23 29.16
C HIS A 111 -24.46 -13.00 27.64
N GLY A 112 -23.41 -13.38 26.90
CA GLY A 112 -23.35 -13.19 25.43
C GLY A 112 -22.25 -12.20 24.98
N LEU A 113 -21.38 -11.79 25.91
CA LEU A 113 -20.19 -10.98 25.63
C LEU A 113 -19.10 -11.86 25.00
N ASN A 114 -18.64 -11.49 23.81
CA ASN A 114 -17.48 -12.07 23.15
C ASN A 114 -16.32 -11.07 23.14
N THR A 115 -15.09 -11.58 23.06
CA THR A 115 -13.89 -10.74 22.95
C THR A 115 -12.96 -11.20 21.84
N MET A 116 -12.92 -10.48 20.72
CA MET A 116 -11.97 -10.75 19.62
C MET A 116 -10.99 -9.58 19.47
N ASP A 117 -9.68 -9.85 19.45
CA ASP A 117 -8.63 -8.83 19.29
C ASP A 117 -8.74 -7.65 20.27
N GLY A 118 -9.23 -7.90 21.49
CA GLY A 118 -9.46 -6.88 22.53
C GLY A 118 -10.76 -6.06 22.39
N ILE A 119 -11.60 -6.38 21.39
CA ILE A 119 -12.92 -5.78 21.17
C ILE A 119 -13.96 -6.58 21.96
N CYS A 120 -14.68 -5.95 22.90
CA CYS A 120 -15.88 -6.55 23.48
C CYS A 120 -17.05 -6.38 22.50
N TYR A 121 -17.71 -7.46 22.09
CA TYR A 121 -18.91 -7.39 21.26
C TYR A 121 -20.02 -8.33 21.73
N TRP A 122 -21.26 -8.00 21.42
CA TRP A 122 -22.43 -8.84 21.73
C TRP A 122 -23.03 -9.40 20.44
N SER A 123 -23.41 -10.68 20.43
CA SER A 123 -24.12 -11.31 19.30
C SER A 123 -25.46 -11.89 19.75
N THR A 124 -26.47 -11.88 18.87
CA THR A 124 -27.85 -12.30 19.14
C THR A 124 -28.04 -13.83 19.11
N GLY A 125 -27.07 -14.62 19.58
CA GLY A 125 -27.02 -16.08 19.36
C GLY A 125 -28.38 -16.80 19.40
N SER A 126 -28.65 -17.62 18.36
CA SER A 126 -29.76 -18.60 18.25
C SER A 126 -31.21 -18.10 18.09
N LEU A 127 -31.51 -17.27 17.09
CA LEU A 127 -32.88 -17.21 16.53
C LEU A 127 -32.90 -17.91 15.17
N GLN A 128 -33.49 -19.12 15.14
CA GLN A 128 -33.78 -19.89 13.92
C GLN A 128 -34.85 -19.17 13.09
N ASP A 129 -34.48 -18.16 12.31
CA ASP A 129 -35.41 -17.66 11.28
C ASP A 129 -34.67 -17.17 10.03
N TYR A 130 -34.84 -17.93 8.95
CA TYR A 130 -34.01 -17.88 7.72
C TYR A 130 -34.32 -16.69 6.78
N GLN A 131 -35.19 -15.75 7.17
CA GLN A 131 -35.69 -14.69 6.25
C GLN A 131 -35.13 -13.27 6.45
N LEU A 132 -34.16 -13.03 7.34
CA LEU A 132 -33.90 -11.67 7.83
C LEU A 132 -32.46 -11.19 7.66
N LYS A 133 -32.04 -10.95 6.41
CA LYS A 133 -30.71 -10.38 6.10
C LYS A 133 -30.54 -8.88 6.45
N GLU A 134 -31.53 -8.24 7.09
CA GLU A 134 -31.48 -6.82 7.54
C GLU A 134 -31.93 -6.58 9.01
N ARG A 135 -32.29 -7.60 9.82
CA ARG A 135 -32.99 -7.38 11.11
C ARG A 135 -32.28 -7.79 12.41
N TYR A 136 -30.94 -7.81 12.48
CA TYR A 136 -30.29 -8.17 13.77
C TYR A 136 -29.77 -6.97 14.59
N LEU A 137 -29.34 -5.88 13.95
CA LEU A 137 -29.07 -4.60 14.63
C LEU A 137 -30.34 -3.73 14.63
N THR A 138 -31.36 -4.14 15.38
CA THR A 138 -32.63 -3.41 15.46
C THR A 138 -32.57 -2.23 16.45
N PRO A 139 -33.48 -1.25 16.35
CA PRO A 139 -33.66 -0.23 17.38
C PRO A 139 -33.80 -0.83 18.79
N GLN A 140 -34.58 -1.91 18.93
CA GLN A 140 -34.80 -2.58 20.22
C GLN A 140 -33.52 -3.18 20.78
N TRP A 141 -32.64 -3.70 19.91
CA TRP A 141 -31.34 -4.22 20.31
C TRP A 141 -30.44 -3.09 20.83
N ILE A 142 -30.31 -2.01 20.06
CA ILE A 142 -29.47 -0.85 20.41
C ILE A 142 -29.92 -0.21 21.73
N GLN A 143 -31.22 -0.11 21.98
CA GLN A 143 -31.79 0.46 23.20
C GLN A 143 -31.31 -0.23 24.49
N GLN A 144 -30.97 -1.52 24.43
CA GLN A 144 -30.47 -2.27 25.59
C GLN A 144 -29.14 -1.71 26.12
N PHE A 145 -28.38 -1.03 25.27
CA PHE A 145 -27.06 -0.48 25.57
C PHE A 145 -27.09 1.02 25.90
N LYS A 146 -28.26 1.57 26.29
CA LYS A 146 -28.42 2.99 26.67
C LYS A 146 -27.40 3.43 27.73
N SER A 147 -27.09 2.59 28.72
CA SER A 147 -26.10 2.89 29.75
C SER A 147 -24.66 2.96 29.21
N ASN A 148 -24.28 2.06 28.31
CA ASN A 148 -23.00 2.09 27.62
C ASN A 148 -22.87 3.35 26.76
N ILE A 149 -23.91 3.66 25.97
CA ILE A 149 -23.97 4.88 25.15
C ILE A 149 -23.90 6.14 26.00
N ALA A 150 -24.57 6.17 27.16
CA ALA A 150 -24.57 7.32 28.07
C ALA A 150 -23.19 7.56 28.72
N SER A 151 -22.47 6.49 29.07
CA SER A 151 -21.13 6.60 29.68
C SER A 151 -20.02 6.84 28.65
N ALA A 152 -20.25 6.51 27.37
CA ALA A 152 -19.24 6.63 26.32
C ALA A 152 -18.77 8.08 26.09
N PRO A 153 -17.47 8.29 25.85
CA PRO A 153 -16.95 9.59 25.41
C PRO A 153 -17.38 9.92 23.97
N ILE A 154 -17.63 8.90 23.15
CA ILE A 154 -18.08 9.03 21.76
C ILE A 154 -18.80 7.74 21.31
N VAL A 155 -19.79 7.91 20.44
CA VAL A 155 -20.47 6.81 19.74
C VAL A 155 -20.16 6.91 18.26
N MET A 156 -19.60 5.86 17.67
CA MET A 156 -19.41 5.76 16.22
C MET A 156 -20.46 4.84 15.63
N VAL A 157 -21.13 5.32 14.58
CA VAL A 157 -22.11 4.57 13.79
C VAL A 157 -21.66 4.51 12.34
N ASP A 158 -21.70 3.34 11.72
CA ASP A 158 -21.45 3.21 10.29
C ASP A 158 -22.77 3.24 9.49
N ALA A 159 -22.67 3.60 8.20
CA ALA A 159 -23.83 3.62 7.32
C ALA A 159 -24.26 2.21 6.86
N ASN A 160 -23.71 1.12 7.39
CA ASN A 160 -24.24 -0.23 7.14
C ASN A 160 -25.56 -0.46 7.88
N LEU A 161 -25.79 0.24 9.00
CA LEU A 161 -27.03 0.21 9.76
C LEU A 161 -28.25 0.53 8.89
N SER A 162 -29.37 -0.15 9.15
CA SER A 162 -30.66 0.19 8.57
C SER A 162 -31.11 1.58 9.03
N GLN A 163 -31.97 2.26 8.27
CA GLN A 163 -32.42 3.61 8.62
C GLN A 163 -33.00 3.69 10.05
N PRO A 164 -33.88 2.77 10.48
CA PRO A 164 -34.41 2.82 11.85
C PRO A 164 -33.32 2.61 12.92
N ALA A 165 -32.35 1.74 12.67
CA ALA A 165 -31.27 1.46 13.62
C ALA A 165 -30.30 2.64 13.75
N LEU A 166 -29.99 3.29 12.63
CA LEU A 166 -29.20 4.52 12.60
C LEU A 166 -29.90 5.65 13.35
N GLU A 167 -31.20 5.84 13.10
CA GLU A 167 -32.02 6.81 13.84
C GLU A 167 -32.04 6.55 15.34
N ALA A 168 -32.30 5.30 15.75
CA ALA A 168 -32.33 4.92 17.15
C ALA A 168 -30.98 5.15 17.84
N SER A 169 -29.87 4.80 17.18
CA SER A 169 -28.52 5.02 17.71
C SER A 169 -28.23 6.50 17.92
N CYS A 170 -28.49 7.32 16.89
CA CYS A 170 -28.23 8.75 16.93
C CYS A 170 -29.16 9.50 17.90
N GLN A 171 -30.44 9.14 17.95
CA GLN A 171 -31.40 9.71 18.90
C GLN A 171 -31.01 9.37 20.35
N LEU A 172 -30.66 8.12 20.61
CA LEU A 172 -30.25 7.67 21.94
C LEU A 172 -28.99 8.37 22.42
N ALA A 173 -27.99 8.54 21.54
CA ALA A 173 -26.78 9.28 21.84
C ALA A 173 -27.08 10.78 22.09
N ALA A 174 -27.95 11.39 21.29
CA ALA A 174 -28.37 12.78 21.48
C ALA A 174 -29.14 12.99 22.80
N GLU A 175 -30.04 12.07 23.17
CA GLU A 175 -30.79 12.09 24.45
C GLU A 175 -29.88 12.14 25.67
N VAL A 176 -28.72 11.46 25.61
CA VAL A 176 -27.77 11.34 26.72
C VAL A 176 -26.53 12.23 26.55
N GLY A 177 -26.55 13.12 25.55
CA GLY A 177 -25.49 14.09 25.28
C GLY A 177 -24.15 13.45 24.88
N THR A 178 -24.14 12.29 24.22
CA THR A 178 -22.93 11.67 23.68
C THR A 178 -22.69 12.13 22.24
N PRO A 179 -21.48 12.60 21.88
CA PRO A 179 -21.19 12.97 20.50
C PRO A 179 -21.22 11.76 19.56
N VAL A 180 -21.72 11.97 18.35
CA VAL A 180 -21.88 10.93 17.33
C VAL A 180 -20.89 11.14 16.20
N TRP A 181 -20.12 10.11 15.89
CA TRP A 181 -19.30 10.01 14.69
C TRP A 181 -20.01 9.13 13.65
N PHE A 182 -20.33 9.70 12.50
CA PHE A 182 -20.94 8.99 11.38
C PHE A 182 -19.90 8.63 10.32
N GLU A 183 -19.72 7.33 10.09
CA GLU A 183 -18.85 6.80 9.03
C GLU A 183 -19.67 6.41 7.79
N PRO A 184 -19.50 7.09 6.62
CA PRO A 184 -20.39 6.93 5.48
C PRO A 184 -20.31 5.61 4.70
N VAL A 185 -19.21 4.84 4.83
CA VAL A 185 -18.97 3.51 4.22
C VAL A 185 -18.87 3.49 2.69
N SER A 186 -19.84 4.07 1.98
CA SER A 186 -19.87 4.14 0.52
C SER A 186 -20.83 5.22 0.02
N VAL A 187 -20.66 5.65 -1.23
CA VAL A 187 -21.54 6.63 -1.92
C VAL A 187 -23.03 6.29 -1.79
N ALA A 188 -23.41 5.02 -1.91
CA ALA A 188 -24.80 4.61 -1.82
C ALA A 188 -25.34 4.65 -0.38
N LYS A 189 -24.53 4.21 0.60
CA LYS A 189 -24.93 4.11 2.00
C LYS A 189 -24.86 5.46 2.73
N SER A 190 -23.96 6.34 2.31
CA SER A 190 -23.79 7.68 2.87
C SER A 190 -25.07 8.52 2.84
N ARG A 191 -25.95 8.29 1.86
CA ARG A 191 -27.26 8.96 1.73
C ARG A 191 -28.20 8.69 2.91
N ARG A 192 -27.94 7.69 3.76
CA ARG A 192 -28.70 7.42 5.00
C ARG A 192 -28.56 8.53 6.04
N ILE A 193 -27.61 9.45 5.87
CA ILE A 193 -27.41 10.63 6.74
C ILE A 193 -28.66 11.51 6.89
N VAL A 194 -29.57 11.50 5.90
CA VAL A 194 -30.68 12.46 5.78
C VAL A 194 -31.54 12.59 7.03
N SER A 195 -31.91 11.49 7.69
CA SER A 195 -32.78 11.56 8.87
C SER A 195 -32.04 11.78 10.19
N VAL A 196 -30.70 11.68 10.18
CA VAL A 196 -29.88 11.74 11.39
C VAL A 196 -28.88 12.89 11.41
N ALA A 197 -28.73 13.67 10.34
CA ALA A 197 -27.75 14.75 10.21
C ALA A 197 -27.72 15.72 11.41
N LYS A 198 -28.90 16.06 11.96
CA LYS A 198 -29.05 16.93 13.14
C LYS A 198 -28.44 16.36 14.44
N TYR A 199 -28.24 15.06 14.53
CA TYR A 199 -27.66 14.37 15.69
C TYR A 199 -26.16 14.11 15.53
N VAL A 200 -25.61 14.28 14.33
CA VAL A 200 -24.23 13.92 14.02
C VAL A 200 -23.27 15.04 14.41
N THR A 201 -22.26 14.69 15.21
CA THR A 201 -21.19 15.63 15.60
C THR A 201 -20.08 15.64 14.57
N PHE A 202 -19.57 14.45 14.21
CA PHE A 202 -18.48 14.26 13.26
C PHE A 202 -18.95 13.40 12.09
N ALA A 203 -18.60 13.77 10.87
CA ALA A 203 -18.76 12.92 9.69
C ALA A 203 -17.44 12.80 8.93
N SER A 204 -17.08 11.60 8.48
CA SER A 204 -15.77 11.30 7.84
C SER A 204 -15.84 10.86 6.37
N PRO A 205 -16.56 11.57 5.48
CA PRO A 205 -16.67 11.17 4.08
C PRO A 205 -15.37 11.30 3.30
N ASN A 206 -15.20 10.48 2.26
CA ASN A 206 -14.36 10.84 1.12
C ASN A 206 -15.07 11.83 0.17
N GLU A 207 -14.41 12.24 -0.92
CA GLU A 207 -14.95 13.25 -1.83
C GLU A 207 -16.28 12.81 -2.47
N ASP A 208 -16.38 11.56 -2.91
CA ASP A 208 -17.58 11.04 -3.60
C ASP A 208 -18.75 10.85 -2.61
N GLU A 209 -18.46 10.37 -1.40
CA GLU A 209 -19.44 10.25 -0.32
C GLU A 209 -19.97 11.61 0.11
N LEU A 210 -19.11 12.62 0.21
CA LEU A 210 -19.49 14.00 0.55
C LEU A 210 -20.50 14.54 -0.48
N ILE A 211 -20.23 14.35 -1.77
CA ILE A 211 -21.13 14.77 -2.85
C ILE A 211 -22.49 14.06 -2.71
N ALA A 212 -22.48 12.74 -2.48
CA ALA A 212 -23.71 11.97 -2.29
C ALA A 212 -24.51 12.40 -1.05
N MET A 213 -23.83 12.68 0.08
CA MET A 213 -24.46 13.18 1.30
C MET A 213 -25.06 14.57 1.09
N ALA A 214 -24.32 15.47 0.45
CA ALA A 214 -24.79 16.83 0.19
C ALA A 214 -26.00 16.85 -0.75
N ASN A 215 -25.97 16.02 -1.80
CA ASN A 215 -27.11 15.82 -2.69
C ASN A 215 -28.32 15.24 -1.96
N ALA A 216 -28.12 14.21 -1.12
CA ALA A 216 -29.21 13.61 -0.34
C ALA A 216 -29.85 14.58 0.66
N LEU A 217 -29.06 15.52 1.20
CA LEU A 217 -29.51 16.57 2.11
C LEU A 217 -30.11 17.79 1.41
N SER A 218 -29.97 17.87 0.08
CA SER A 218 -30.50 18.93 -0.77
C SER A 218 -31.80 18.49 -1.45
N ASP A 219 -32.62 19.45 -1.87
CA ASP A 219 -33.87 19.14 -2.59
C ASP A 219 -33.64 18.65 -4.03
N LYS A 220 -32.41 18.81 -4.54
CA LYS A 220 -31.99 18.45 -5.90
C LYS A 220 -30.54 17.97 -5.89
N ASP A 221 -30.21 17.06 -6.79
CA ASP A 221 -28.84 16.63 -7.05
C ASP A 221 -28.11 17.73 -7.85
N ILE A 222 -27.42 18.63 -7.15
CA ILE A 222 -26.73 19.81 -7.72
C ILE A 222 -25.21 19.73 -7.62
N PHE A 223 -24.69 18.73 -6.91
CA PHE A 223 -23.26 18.48 -6.75
C PHE A 223 -22.85 17.26 -7.59
N PHE A 224 -21.66 17.34 -8.20
CA PHE A 224 -21.15 16.30 -9.11
C PHE A 224 -19.75 15.85 -8.69
N PRO A 225 -19.35 14.61 -8.99
CA PRO A 225 -18.00 14.13 -8.73
C PRO A 225 -16.94 15.02 -9.38
N ILE A 226 -15.79 15.16 -8.71
CA ILE A 226 -14.74 16.10 -9.10
C ILE A 226 -13.50 15.34 -9.59
N GLN A 227 -12.90 15.80 -10.68
CA GLN A 227 -11.61 15.30 -11.15
C GLN A 227 -10.48 15.88 -10.30
N LYS A 228 -9.73 15.04 -9.58
CA LYS A 228 -8.76 15.46 -8.56
C LYS A 228 -7.28 15.43 -8.97
N ASP A 229 -6.99 14.90 -10.16
CA ASP A 229 -5.63 14.72 -10.65
C ASP A 229 -4.96 16.07 -10.93
N GLY A 230 -3.79 16.30 -10.34
CA GLY A 230 -2.99 17.51 -10.54
C GLY A 230 -3.51 18.78 -9.86
N ILE A 231 -4.68 18.77 -9.20
CA ILE A 231 -5.27 19.98 -8.60
C ILE A 231 -4.71 20.23 -7.18
N PRO A 232 -4.29 21.46 -6.82
CA PRO A 232 -3.92 21.83 -5.45
C PRO A 232 -5.07 21.67 -4.44
N VAL A 233 -4.76 21.36 -3.18
CA VAL A 233 -5.79 21.15 -2.13
C VAL A 233 -6.65 22.38 -1.91
N THR A 234 -6.09 23.59 -2.04
CA THR A 234 -6.83 24.85 -1.93
C THR A 234 -7.93 24.97 -3.00
N SER A 235 -7.61 24.64 -4.25
CA SER A 235 -8.58 24.63 -5.35
C SER A 235 -9.61 23.52 -5.20
N LEU A 236 -9.20 22.34 -4.73
CA LEU A 236 -10.12 21.24 -4.43
C LEU A 236 -11.11 21.61 -3.33
N PHE A 237 -10.63 22.26 -2.27
CA PHE A 237 -11.48 22.79 -1.21
C PHE A 237 -12.51 23.78 -1.76
N GLN A 238 -12.12 24.73 -2.62
CA GLN A 238 -13.09 25.70 -3.17
C GLN A 238 -14.22 25.02 -3.95
N GLN A 239 -13.94 23.94 -4.66
CA GLN A 239 -14.96 23.19 -5.40
C GLN A 239 -15.85 22.34 -4.48
N LEU A 240 -15.30 21.77 -3.41
CA LEU A 240 -16.05 20.96 -2.44
C LEU A 240 -16.76 21.79 -1.37
N LYS A 241 -16.37 23.06 -1.19
CA LYS A 241 -16.89 23.98 -0.19
C LYS A 241 -18.42 24.04 -0.17
N PRO A 242 -19.15 24.18 -1.30
CA PRO A 242 -20.61 24.20 -1.28
C PRO A 242 -21.22 22.93 -0.68
N ALA A 243 -20.70 21.75 -1.03
CA ALA A 243 -21.18 20.48 -0.49
C ALA A 243 -20.88 20.35 1.02
N ILE A 244 -19.69 20.75 1.46
CA ILE A 244 -19.32 20.79 2.89
C ILE A 244 -20.30 21.68 3.67
N TRP A 245 -20.67 22.84 3.12
CA TRP A 245 -21.58 23.77 3.78
C TRP A 245 -22.99 23.22 3.94
N VAL A 246 -23.50 22.47 2.95
CA VAL A 246 -24.82 21.81 3.08
C VAL A 246 -24.84 20.89 4.30
N LEU A 247 -23.80 20.07 4.51
CA LEU A 247 -23.71 19.19 5.67
C LEU A 247 -23.70 19.99 6.98
N LEU A 248 -22.90 21.04 7.05
CA LEU A 248 -22.79 21.92 8.22
C LEU A 248 -24.10 22.66 8.53
N GLU A 249 -24.83 23.11 7.50
CA GLU A 249 -26.12 23.79 7.64
C GLU A 249 -27.24 22.86 8.09
N LYS A 250 -27.14 21.57 7.78
CA LYS A 250 -28.11 20.54 8.16
C LYS A 250 -27.89 19.98 9.57
N GLY A 251 -26.89 20.49 10.29
CA GLY A 251 -26.68 20.24 11.71
C GLY A 251 -25.39 19.50 12.06
N ILE A 252 -24.65 18.99 11.06
CA ILE A 252 -23.36 18.34 11.30
C ILE A 252 -22.36 19.38 11.83
N LYS A 253 -21.71 19.09 12.97
CA LYS A 253 -20.86 20.09 13.63
C LYS A 253 -19.46 20.17 13.00
N VAL A 254 -18.89 19.03 12.62
CA VAL A 254 -17.56 18.92 12.01
C VAL A 254 -17.57 17.91 10.86
N VAL A 255 -17.03 18.31 9.72
CA VAL A 255 -16.80 17.44 8.56
C VAL A 255 -15.30 17.17 8.43
N ILE A 256 -14.93 15.90 8.45
CA ILE A 256 -13.56 15.38 8.33
C ILE A 256 -13.45 14.74 6.94
N LEU A 257 -13.21 15.57 5.94
CA LEU A 257 -13.18 15.14 4.54
C LEU A 257 -11.84 14.49 4.21
N THR A 258 -11.85 13.21 3.86
CA THR A 258 -10.65 12.47 3.46
C THR A 258 -10.35 12.68 1.97
N LEU A 259 -9.08 12.90 1.63
CA LEU A 259 -8.60 13.22 0.27
C LEU A 259 -7.52 12.25 -0.22
N GLY A 260 -7.50 11.03 0.33
CA GLY A 260 -6.48 10.01 0.03
C GLY A 260 -5.04 10.53 0.22
N SER A 261 -4.24 10.51 -0.84
CA SER A 261 -2.84 10.97 -0.82
C SER A 261 -2.66 12.47 -0.57
N LYS A 262 -3.74 13.27 -0.62
CA LYS A 262 -3.72 14.69 -0.28
C LYS A 262 -4.01 14.97 1.19
N GLY A 263 -4.37 13.96 1.99
CA GLY A 263 -4.57 14.08 3.44
C GLY A 263 -6.04 14.30 3.81
N VAL A 264 -6.29 15.21 4.76
CA VAL A 264 -7.61 15.43 5.37
C VAL A 264 -7.92 16.92 5.48
N LEU A 265 -9.16 17.30 5.17
CA LEU A 265 -9.71 18.62 5.47
C LEU A 265 -10.66 18.51 6.66
N LEU A 266 -10.38 19.25 7.74
CA LEU A 266 -11.28 19.41 8.87
C LEU A 266 -12.01 20.74 8.75
N CYS A 267 -13.34 20.69 8.70
CA CYS A 267 -14.20 21.85 8.47
C CYS A 267 -15.28 21.98 9.55
N SER A 268 -15.47 23.19 10.09
CA SER A 268 -16.57 23.51 11.01
C SER A 268 -17.17 24.89 10.73
N LYS A 269 -18.45 25.07 11.04
CA LYS A 269 -19.20 26.33 10.79
C LYS A 269 -18.71 27.49 11.67
N HIS A 270 -18.27 27.19 12.88
CA HIS A 270 -17.77 28.15 13.84
C HIS A 270 -16.39 27.74 14.34
N HIS A 271 -15.67 28.70 14.90
CA HIS A 271 -14.44 28.45 15.63
C HIS A 271 -14.77 27.66 16.90
N LEU A 272 -14.60 26.35 16.87
CA LEU A 272 -14.76 25.50 18.04
C LEU A 272 -13.52 25.68 18.94
N ASN A 273 -13.71 25.87 20.24
CA ASN A 273 -12.59 25.76 21.16
C ASN A 273 -12.29 24.27 21.39
N PHE A 274 -11.53 23.68 20.46
CA PHE A 274 -11.24 22.25 20.44
C PHE A 274 -10.50 21.77 21.69
N GLN A 275 -9.87 22.67 22.47
CA GLN A 275 -9.26 22.39 23.77
C GLN A 275 -10.28 21.94 24.83
N ASN A 276 -11.57 22.26 24.65
CA ASN A 276 -12.65 21.87 25.58
C ASN A 276 -13.39 20.59 25.14
N ILE A 277 -13.09 20.04 23.96
CA ILE A 277 -13.66 18.77 23.49
C ILE A 277 -12.68 17.66 23.89
N VAL A 278 -12.57 17.42 25.20
CA VAL A 278 -11.66 16.43 25.77
C VAL A 278 -12.45 15.61 26.79
N PRO A 279 -12.54 14.28 26.67
CA PRO A 279 -13.12 13.46 27.73
C PRO A 279 -12.18 13.50 28.95
N ASN A 280 -12.70 13.96 30.08
CA ASN A 280 -11.95 14.00 31.34
C ASN A 280 -11.70 12.56 31.81
N ARG A 281 -10.44 12.18 32.11
CA ARG A 281 -10.15 10.84 32.67
C ARG A 281 -9.19 10.89 33.85
N THR A 282 -9.68 10.39 34.98
CA THR A 282 -8.93 9.99 36.17
C THR A 282 -8.90 8.45 36.24
N SER A 283 -7.82 7.83 35.76
CA SER A 283 -7.23 6.54 36.20
C SER A 283 -6.89 5.46 35.15
N LYS A 284 -5.71 4.86 35.39
CA LYS A 284 -5.14 3.55 34.98
C LYS A 284 -5.46 3.04 33.57
N SER A 285 -4.93 3.69 32.53
CA SER A 285 -4.89 3.08 31.19
C SER A 285 -3.63 2.21 31.02
N HIS A 286 -3.68 1.23 30.11
CA HIS A 286 -2.55 0.37 29.74
C HIS A 286 -1.33 1.21 29.30
N ASN A 287 -0.12 0.65 29.46
CA ASN A 287 1.17 1.31 29.20
C ASN A 287 1.25 2.02 27.83
N ILE A 288 0.52 1.54 26.81
CA ILE A 288 0.51 2.11 25.44
C ILE A 288 -0.31 3.41 25.36
N SER A 289 -1.51 3.47 25.94
CA SER A 289 -2.39 4.64 25.83
C SER A 289 -1.87 5.84 26.64
N GLN A 290 -1.26 5.61 27.80
CA GLN A 290 -0.59 6.68 28.56
C GLN A 290 0.59 7.25 27.78
N LYS A 291 1.46 6.37 27.25
CA LYS A 291 2.59 6.79 26.41
C LYS A 291 2.15 7.55 25.16
N LEU A 292 1.06 7.11 24.51
CA LEU A 292 0.52 7.82 23.35
C LEU A 292 0.11 9.24 23.74
N HIS A 293 -0.65 9.41 24.83
CA HIS A 293 -1.05 10.73 25.32
C HIS A 293 0.15 11.61 25.64
N GLU A 294 1.13 11.10 26.40
CA GLU A 294 2.35 11.84 26.79
C GLU A 294 3.18 12.27 25.57
N ILE A 295 3.46 11.35 24.65
CA ILE A 295 4.26 11.62 23.45
C ILE A 295 3.56 12.65 22.55
N ILE A 296 2.25 12.52 22.33
CA ILE A 296 1.54 13.43 21.44
C ILE A 296 1.46 14.82 22.05
N ASN A 297 1.20 14.97 23.36
CA ASN A 297 1.24 16.29 24.00
C ASN A 297 2.64 16.92 23.98
N GLN A 298 3.70 16.12 24.00
CA GLN A 298 5.08 16.61 23.86
C GLN A 298 5.41 17.06 22.43
N VAL A 299 4.95 16.32 21.41
CA VAL A 299 5.36 16.52 20.00
C VAL A 299 4.38 17.39 19.21
N CYS A 300 3.11 17.42 19.61
CA CYS A 300 2.01 18.13 18.96
C CYS A 300 1.29 19.04 19.98
N PRO A 301 1.84 20.23 20.29
CA PRO A 301 1.23 21.12 21.28
C PRO A 301 -0.14 21.63 20.80
N SER A 302 -1.13 21.61 21.70
CA SER A 302 -2.55 21.89 21.42
C SER A 302 -2.85 23.35 21.08
N ASP A 303 -1.94 24.27 21.39
CA ASP A 303 -2.07 25.71 21.14
C ASP A 303 -1.56 26.15 19.75
N ARG A 304 -0.83 25.28 19.04
CA ARG A 304 -0.19 25.59 17.75
C ARG A 304 -1.13 26.18 16.70
N PHE A 305 -2.37 25.71 16.65
CA PHE A 305 -3.36 26.18 15.66
C PHE A 305 -4.08 27.47 16.09
N PHE A 306 -3.91 27.90 17.35
CA PHE A 306 -4.65 29.01 17.95
C PHE A 306 -3.75 30.22 18.28
N SER A 307 -2.43 30.03 18.34
CA SER A 307 -1.47 31.11 18.55
C SER A 307 -1.50 32.11 17.37
N GLY A 308 -2.27 33.19 17.50
CA GLY A 308 -2.34 34.29 16.53
C GLY A 308 -3.73 34.63 15.97
N LEU A 309 -4.79 33.92 16.37
CA LEU A 309 -6.17 34.25 15.94
C LEU A 309 -6.74 35.40 16.79
N LYS A 310 -7.16 36.49 16.14
CA LYS A 310 -7.82 37.64 16.80
C LYS A 310 -9.23 37.23 17.27
N GLU A 311 -9.68 37.68 18.44
CA GLU A 311 -11.01 37.33 18.99
C GLU A 311 -12.19 37.64 18.04
N SER A 312 -12.02 38.57 17.10
CA SER A 312 -13.00 38.93 16.08
C SER A 312 -13.27 37.84 15.03
N SER A 313 -12.48 36.75 14.97
CA SER A 313 -12.66 35.64 14.02
C SER A 313 -13.44 34.45 14.58
N ARG A 314 -14.07 34.56 15.75
CA ARG A 314 -14.82 33.44 16.37
C ARG A 314 -16.12 33.07 15.65
N SER A 315 -16.67 33.98 14.83
CA SER A 315 -17.91 33.77 14.05
C SER A 315 -17.68 33.22 12.64
N SER A 316 -16.44 33.12 12.17
CA SER A 316 -16.11 32.64 10.81
C SER A 316 -15.94 31.11 10.73
N PRO A 317 -16.21 30.50 9.56
CA PRO A 317 -15.94 29.09 9.30
C PRO A 317 -14.46 28.75 9.50
N PHE A 318 -14.20 27.62 10.12
CA PHE A 318 -12.85 27.14 10.44
C PHE A 318 -12.50 25.94 9.56
N VAL A 319 -11.37 26.00 8.88
CA VAL A 319 -10.90 24.96 7.96
C VAL A 319 -9.42 24.73 8.17
N VAL A 320 -9.03 23.47 8.39
CA VAL A 320 -7.62 23.07 8.51
C VAL A 320 -7.33 21.91 7.58
N HIS A 321 -6.23 22.04 6.85
CA HIS A 321 -5.68 20.96 6.04
C HIS A 321 -4.58 20.23 6.80
N PHE A 322 -4.75 18.93 6.98
CA PHE A 322 -3.70 18.02 7.42
C PHE A 322 -3.14 17.29 6.21
N PRO A 323 -1.84 17.46 5.87
CA PRO A 323 -1.24 16.74 4.76
C PRO A 323 -1.18 15.24 5.07
N ALA A 324 -1.32 14.39 4.04
CA ALA A 324 -1.04 12.98 4.19
C ALA A 324 0.45 12.77 4.50
N VAL A 325 0.75 11.79 5.35
CA VAL A 325 2.12 11.30 5.47
C VAL A 325 2.35 10.32 4.32
N LEU A 326 3.04 10.78 3.27
CA LEU A 326 3.31 9.95 2.10
C LEU A 326 4.15 8.74 2.48
N SER A 327 3.74 7.56 1.98
CA SER A 327 4.54 6.33 2.09
C SER A 327 5.15 5.97 0.74
N SER A 328 6.43 5.58 0.73
CA SER A 328 7.15 5.14 -0.47
C SER A 328 6.71 3.76 -0.98
N SER A 329 5.92 3.01 -0.20
CA SER A 329 5.52 1.64 -0.49
C SER A 329 4.07 1.40 -0.09
N VAL A 330 3.14 1.80 -0.95
CA VAL A 330 1.70 1.50 -0.80
C VAL A 330 1.45 0.05 -1.19
N VAL A 331 1.03 -0.78 -0.24
CA VAL A 331 0.70 -2.20 -0.45
C VAL A 331 -0.79 -2.42 -0.63
N ARG A 332 -1.62 -1.78 0.21
CA ARG A 332 -3.08 -1.89 0.17
C ARG A 332 -3.71 -0.60 0.70
N LEU A 333 -4.69 -0.05 -0.02
CA LEU A 333 -5.40 1.17 0.38
C LEU A 333 -6.67 0.89 1.21
N THR A 334 -7.25 -0.31 1.08
CA THR A 334 -8.45 -0.72 1.80
C THR A 334 -8.24 -0.68 3.31
N GLY A 335 -9.16 -0.04 4.03
CA GLY A 335 -9.12 0.10 5.49
C GLY A 335 -8.31 1.30 6.01
N ALA A 336 -7.68 2.10 5.13
CA ALA A 336 -6.98 3.31 5.55
C ALA A 336 -7.94 4.36 6.17
N GLY A 337 -9.15 4.52 5.62
CA GLY A 337 -10.21 5.37 6.19
C GLY A 337 -10.65 4.86 7.57
N ASP A 338 -10.92 3.57 7.70
CA ASP A 338 -11.27 2.92 8.99
C ASP A 338 -10.19 3.16 10.05
N CYS A 339 -8.90 3.06 9.68
CA CYS A 339 -7.79 3.32 10.60
C CYS A 339 -7.64 4.81 10.94
N LEU A 340 -8.00 5.73 10.02
CA LEU A 340 -8.07 7.16 10.33
C LEU A 340 -9.10 7.42 11.42
N VAL A 341 -10.30 6.86 11.27
CA VAL A 341 -11.38 7.00 12.25
C VAL A 341 -10.99 6.32 13.57
N GLY A 342 -10.47 5.10 13.53
CA GLY A 342 -10.05 4.36 14.72
C GLY A 342 -8.92 5.04 15.48
N GLY A 343 -7.91 5.54 14.77
CA GLY A 343 -6.82 6.31 15.37
C GLY A 343 -7.29 7.61 16.01
N SER A 344 -8.22 8.30 15.36
CA SER A 344 -8.83 9.54 15.88
C SER A 344 -9.69 9.27 17.12
N ILE A 345 -10.50 8.21 17.11
CA ILE A 345 -11.34 7.84 18.27
C ILE A 345 -10.47 7.40 19.45
N ALA A 346 -9.44 6.58 19.21
CA ALA A 346 -8.56 6.09 20.27
C ALA A 346 -7.82 7.23 20.98
N SER A 347 -7.25 8.16 20.21
CA SER A 347 -6.56 9.35 20.72
C SER A 347 -7.50 10.30 21.46
N PHE A 348 -8.69 10.52 20.90
CA PHE A 348 -9.74 11.30 21.54
C PHE A 348 -10.14 10.72 22.89
N CYS A 349 -10.32 9.39 22.98
CA CYS A 349 -10.69 8.70 24.21
C CYS A 349 -9.59 8.70 25.29
N VAL A 350 -8.33 8.97 24.93
CA VAL A 350 -7.23 9.16 25.90
C VAL A 350 -7.02 10.63 26.26
N GLY A 351 -7.96 11.52 25.91
CA GLY A 351 -7.93 12.91 26.31
C GLY A 351 -7.05 13.82 25.44
N LEU A 352 -6.77 13.43 24.20
CA LEU A 352 -6.18 14.33 23.20
C LEU A 352 -7.28 15.18 22.56
N ASP A 353 -6.94 16.42 22.19
CA ASP A 353 -7.88 17.27 21.47
C ASP A 353 -8.17 16.73 20.06
N LEU A 354 -9.20 17.26 19.38
CA LEU A 354 -9.60 16.77 18.06
C LEU A 354 -8.48 16.89 17.02
N MET A 355 -7.69 17.96 17.04
CA MET A 355 -6.63 18.22 16.05
C MET A 355 -5.48 17.23 16.21
N GLN A 356 -5.05 17.01 17.46
CA GLN A 356 -4.12 15.96 17.82
C GLN A 356 -4.66 14.58 17.42
N SER A 357 -5.95 14.35 17.66
CA SER A 357 -6.59 13.07 17.37
C SER A 357 -6.62 12.75 15.88
N ILE A 358 -6.95 13.74 15.04
CA ILE A 358 -6.89 13.59 13.57
C ILE A 358 -5.47 13.32 13.09
N ALA A 359 -4.46 13.96 13.68
CA ALA A 359 -3.06 13.70 13.34
C ALA A 359 -2.66 12.23 13.66
N VAL A 360 -3.10 11.70 14.80
CA VAL A 360 -2.93 10.29 15.15
C VAL A 360 -3.69 9.38 14.17
N GLY A 361 -4.92 9.74 13.79
CA GLY A 361 -5.70 9.06 12.76
C GLY A 361 -4.96 8.95 11.42
N ILE A 362 -4.40 10.05 10.93
CA ILE A 362 -3.62 10.05 9.67
C ILE A 362 -2.38 9.15 9.79
N ALA A 363 -1.70 9.15 10.94
CA ALA A 363 -0.56 8.25 11.18
C ALA A 363 -0.99 6.77 11.22
N ALA A 364 -2.15 6.46 11.82
CA ALA A 364 -2.72 5.12 11.83
C ALA A 364 -3.10 4.65 10.43
N ALA A 365 -3.74 5.50 9.63
CA ALA A 365 -4.05 5.23 8.21
C ALA A 365 -2.78 4.95 7.39
N LYS A 366 -1.71 5.72 7.63
CA LYS A 366 -0.40 5.50 7.00
C LYS A 366 0.18 4.12 7.35
N ALA A 367 0.12 3.73 8.61
CA ALA A 367 0.68 2.45 9.06
C ALA A 367 -0.01 1.23 8.40
N THR A 368 -1.26 1.38 7.95
CA THR A 368 -2.04 0.33 7.26
C THR A 368 -1.67 0.20 5.79
N VAL A 369 -1.21 1.28 5.16
CA VAL A 369 -0.81 1.24 3.74
C VAL A 369 0.62 0.73 3.52
N GLU A 370 1.43 0.60 4.57
CA GLU A 370 2.85 0.22 4.52
C GLU A 370 3.14 -1.30 4.55
N GLU A 371 4.22 -1.71 3.87
CA GLU A 371 4.73 -3.08 3.88
C GLU A 371 5.40 -3.42 5.22
N ARG A 372 4.76 -4.28 6.04
CA ARG A 372 5.21 -4.57 7.42
C ARG A 372 6.16 -5.75 7.59
N TYR A 373 6.43 -6.53 6.55
CA TYR A 373 7.05 -7.86 6.72
C TYR A 373 8.57 -7.90 6.48
N LEU A 374 9.10 -7.17 5.50
CA LEU A 374 10.52 -7.18 5.13
C LEU A 374 11.21 -5.88 5.55
N THR A 375 11.24 -5.59 6.85
CA THR A 375 11.88 -4.37 7.36
C THR A 375 13.42 -4.46 7.29
N PRO A 376 14.14 -3.32 7.24
CA PRO A 376 15.61 -3.31 7.33
C PRO A 376 16.16 -4.11 8.51
N GLN A 377 15.50 -4.02 9.68
CA GLN A 377 15.90 -4.73 10.89
C GLN A 377 15.74 -6.25 10.74
N TRP A 378 14.67 -6.70 10.08
CA TRP A 378 14.46 -8.12 9.80
C TRP A 378 15.53 -8.65 8.83
N ILE A 379 15.81 -7.92 7.75
CA ILE A 379 16.82 -8.29 6.75
C ILE A 379 18.21 -8.44 7.39
N GLN A 380 18.57 -7.54 8.31
CA GLN A 380 19.86 -7.58 9.03
C GLN A 380 20.09 -8.90 9.79
N GLN A 381 19.04 -9.58 10.24
CA GLN A 381 19.15 -10.87 10.93
C GLN A 381 19.70 -11.98 10.01
N PHE A 382 19.60 -11.82 8.69
CA PHE A 382 20.05 -12.79 7.69
C PHE A 382 21.46 -12.50 7.16
N LYS A 383 22.24 -11.63 7.81
CA LYS A 383 23.62 -11.31 7.40
C LYS A 383 24.48 -12.54 7.13
N SER A 384 24.42 -13.56 8.00
CA SER A 384 25.14 -14.82 7.82
C SER A 384 24.69 -15.60 6.58
N ASN A 385 23.38 -15.64 6.32
CA ASN A 385 22.81 -16.32 5.16
C ASN A 385 23.25 -15.64 3.87
N ILE A 386 23.13 -14.31 3.81
CA ILE A 386 23.56 -13.48 2.68
C ILE A 386 25.06 -13.65 2.43
N ALA A 387 25.91 -13.59 3.46
CA ALA A 387 27.35 -13.79 3.33
C ALA A 387 27.73 -15.19 2.82
N SER A 388 26.89 -16.20 3.11
CA SER A 388 27.14 -17.58 2.69
C SER A 388 26.59 -17.93 1.30
N ALA A 389 25.74 -17.07 0.74
CA ALA A 389 25.05 -17.28 -0.52
C ALA A 389 25.96 -16.95 -1.73
N PRO A 390 25.87 -17.69 -2.85
CA PRO A 390 26.57 -17.34 -4.08
C PRO A 390 26.11 -16.02 -4.70
N ILE A 391 24.83 -15.70 -4.51
CA ILE A 391 24.16 -14.52 -5.06
C ILE A 391 22.91 -14.22 -4.24
N VAL A 392 22.53 -12.95 -4.17
CA VAL A 392 21.26 -12.49 -3.59
C VAL A 392 20.42 -11.90 -4.70
N MET A 393 19.24 -12.44 -4.92
CA MET A 393 18.26 -11.85 -5.83
C MET A 393 17.34 -10.92 -5.04
N VAL A 394 17.18 -9.69 -5.50
CA VAL A 394 16.24 -8.71 -4.97
C VAL A 394 15.23 -8.35 -6.04
N ASP A 395 13.95 -8.44 -5.67
CA ASP A 395 12.83 -8.09 -6.51
C ASP A 395 12.45 -6.61 -6.28
N ALA A 396 12.26 -5.84 -7.34
CA ALA A 396 11.83 -4.44 -7.25
C ALA A 396 10.43 -4.25 -6.63
N ASN A 397 9.68 -5.33 -6.38
CA ASN A 397 8.47 -5.34 -5.56
C ASN A 397 8.72 -4.89 -4.11
N LEU A 398 9.91 -5.15 -3.57
CA LEU A 398 10.29 -4.77 -2.22
C LEU A 398 10.18 -3.25 -2.00
N SER A 399 9.74 -2.85 -0.80
CA SER A 399 9.78 -1.44 -0.38
C SER A 399 11.19 -0.84 -0.50
N GLN A 400 11.24 0.49 -0.68
CA GLN A 400 12.49 1.23 -0.81
C GLN A 400 13.50 0.96 0.32
N PRO A 401 13.10 0.97 1.62
CA PRO A 401 14.04 0.65 2.70
C PRO A 401 14.50 -0.81 2.69
N ALA A 402 13.63 -1.74 2.29
CA ALA A 402 13.95 -3.17 2.21
C ALA A 402 14.97 -3.45 1.08
N LEU A 403 14.79 -2.81 -0.08
CA LEU A 403 15.75 -2.87 -1.19
C LEU A 403 17.11 -2.36 -0.76
N GLU A 404 17.16 -1.17 -0.15
CA GLU A 404 18.40 -0.55 0.32
C GLU A 404 19.10 -1.41 1.37
N ALA A 405 18.37 -1.91 2.37
CA ALA A 405 18.93 -2.77 3.41
C ALA A 405 19.50 -4.08 2.83
N SER A 406 18.77 -4.73 1.93
CA SER A 406 19.20 -5.97 1.27
C SER A 406 20.47 -5.76 0.46
N CYS A 407 20.49 -4.70 -0.37
CA CYS A 407 21.61 -4.40 -1.24
C CYS A 407 22.86 -3.93 -0.47
N GLN A 408 22.68 -3.09 0.55
CA GLN A 408 23.77 -2.63 1.41
C GLN A 408 24.40 -3.78 2.19
N LEU A 409 23.57 -4.66 2.75
CA LEU A 409 24.04 -5.81 3.51
C LEU A 409 24.79 -6.80 2.62
N ALA A 410 24.28 -7.07 1.41
CA ALA A 410 24.98 -7.90 0.43
C ALA A 410 26.32 -7.29 0.02
N ALA A 411 26.36 -5.97 -0.22
CA ALA A 411 27.60 -5.26 -0.54
C ALA A 411 28.61 -5.28 0.62
N GLU A 412 28.18 -5.13 1.89
CA GLU A 412 29.04 -5.22 3.07
C GLU A 412 29.76 -6.56 3.18
N VAL A 413 29.07 -7.66 2.85
CA VAL A 413 29.62 -9.01 2.98
C VAL A 413 30.23 -9.55 1.67
N GLY A 414 30.21 -8.74 0.60
CA GLY A 414 30.79 -9.08 -0.69
C GLY A 414 29.94 -10.03 -1.56
N THR A 415 28.65 -10.22 -1.25
CA THR A 415 27.76 -11.09 -2.02
C THR A 415 27.20 -10.35 -3.25
N PRO A 416 27.28 -10.94 -4.46
CA PRO A 416 26.68 -10.37 -5.67
C PRO A 416 25.17 -10.17 -5.55
N VAL A 417 24.67 -9.05 -6.06
CA VAL A 417 23.24 -8.73 -6.08
C VAL A 417 22.70 -8.83 -7.50
N TRP A 418 21.63 -9.61 -7.69
CA TRP A 418 20.81 -9.65 -8.90
C TRP A 418 19.52 -8.85 -8.67
N PHE A 419 19.31 -7.77 -9.42
CA PHE A 419 18.13 -6.92 -9.33
C PHE A 419 17.14 -7.26 -10.44
N GLU A 420 15.93 -7.65 -10.07
CA GLU A 420 14.84 -7.95 -10.99
C GLU A 420 13.79 -6.80 -10.99
N PRO A 421 13.65 -6.05 -12.10
CA PRO A 421 12.82 -4.83 -12.16
C PRO A 421 11.30 -5.05 -12.14
N VAL A 422 10.79 -6.22 -12.54
CA VAL A 422 9.38 -6.69 -12.52
C VAL A 422 8.37 -5.88 -13.35
N SER A 423 8.43 -4.55 -13.32
CA SER A 423 7.63 -3.69 -14.17
C SER A 423 8.28 -2.33 -14.37
N VAL A 424 7.88 -1.62 -15.43
CA VAL A 424 8.34 -0.27 -15.76
C VAL A 424 8.30 0.67 -14.55
N ALA A 425 7.19 0.70 -13.80
CA ALA A 425 7.05 1.58 -12.64
C ALA A 425 7.97 1.20 -11.47
N LYS A 426 8.11 -0.10 -11.19
CA LYS A 426 8.91 -0.61 -10.05
C LYS A 426 10.41 -0.57 -10.33
N SER A 427 10.80 -0.75 -11.60
CA SER A 427 12.19 -0.67 -12.06
C SER A 427 12.88 0.65 -11.65
N ARG A 428 12.14 1.76 -11.58
CA ARG A 428 12.66 3.08 -11.18
C ARG A 428 13.23 3.11 -9.74
N ARG A 429 12.89 2.13 -8.89
CA ARG A 429 13.45 1.98 -7.54
C ARG A 429 14.95 1.66 -7.53
N ILE A 430 15.52 1.28 -8.69
CA ILE A 430 16.96 1.05 -8.85
C ILE A 430 17.82 2.24 -8.40
N VAL A 431 17.30 3.47 -8.45
CA VAL A 431 18.06 4.72 -8.22
C VAL A 431 18.86 4.71 -6.91
N SER A 432 18.32 4.17 -5.82
CA SER A 432 19.02 4.15 -4.53
C SER A 432 20.03 3.01 -4.37
N VAL A 433 19.89 1.96 -5.18
CA VAL A 433 20.64 0.71 -5.01
C VAL A 433 21.59 0.40 -6.16
N ALA A 434 21.55 1.16 -7.26
CA ALA A 434 22.32 0.88 -8.49
C ALA A 434 23.82 0.60 -8.23
N LYS A 435 24.45 1.33 -7.31
CA LYS A 435 25.86 1.15 -6.92
C LYS A 435 26.19 -0.19 -6.26
N TYR A 436 25.19 -0.88 -5.72
CA TYR A 436 25.32 -2.18 -5.06
C TYR A 436 24.96 -3.36 -5.98
N VAL A 437 24.29 -3.08 -7.10
CA VAL A 437 23.77 -4.09 -8.00
C VAL A 437 24.88 -4.66 -8.90
N THR A 438 25.00 -5.99 -8.92
CA THR A 438 25.95 -6.68 -9.81
C THR A 438 25.30 -6.99 -11.16
N PHE A 439 24.13 -7.61 -11.13
CA PHE A 439 23.36 -7.97 -12.32
C PHE A 439 22.01 -7.28 -12.28
N ALA A 440 21.55 -6.75 -13.41
CA ALA A 440 20.17 -6.33 -13.59
C ALA A 440 19.61 -6.97 -14.85
N SER A 441 18.38 -7.45 -14.81
CA SER A 441 17.74 -8.21 -15.91
C SER A 441 16.50 -7.52 -16.51
N PRO A 442 16.58 -6.24 -16.91
CA PRO A 442 15.42 -5.55 -17.47
C PRO A 442 15.03 -6.08 -18.85
N ASN A 443 13.76 -5.92 -19.21
CA ASN A 443 13.36 -5.82 -20.62
C ASN A 443 13.64 -4.41 -21.18
N GLU A 444 13.30 -4.17 -22.44
CA GLU A 444 13.59 -2.89 -23.10
C GLU A 444 12.88 -1.70 -22.44
N ASP A 445 11.61 -1.84 -22.07
CA ASP A 445 10.81 -0.75 -21.48
C ASP A 445 11.28 -0.42 -20.06
N GLU A 446 11.62 -1.46 -19.28
CA GLU A 446 12.21 -1.31 -17.95
C GLU A 446 13.59 -0.67 -18.03
N LEU A 447 14.43 -1.06 -18.99
CA LEU A 447 15.75 -0.46 -19.20
C LEU A 447 15.62 1.06 -19.44
N ILE A 448 14.69 1.48 -20.29
CA ILE A 448 14.43 2.89 -20.57
C ILE A 448 13.98 3.62 -19.30
N ALA A 449 13.05 3.05 -18.53
CA ALA A 449 12.58 3.63 -17.28
C ALA A 449 13.68 3.74 -16.21
N MET A 450 14.51 2.71 -16.08
CA MET A 450 15.67 2.70 -15.18
C MET A 450 16.69 3.77 -15.60
N ALA A 451 17.00 3.88 -16.88
CA ALA A 451 17.97 4.86 -17.39
C ALA A 451 17.48 6.30 -17.20
N ASN A 452 16.21 6.58 -17.47
CA ASN A 452 15.60 7.88 -17.21
C ASN A 452 15.60 8.22 -15.71
N ALA A 453 15.23 7.27 -14.85
CA ALA A 453 15.27 7.47 -13.41
C ALA A 453 16.68 7.76 -12.89
N LEU A 454 17.70 7.08 -13.43
CA LEU A 454 19.10 7.28 -13.05
C LEU A 454 19.73 8.57 -13.61
N SER A 455 19.10 9.17 -14.62
CA SER A 455 19.54 10.41 -15.28
C SER A 455 18.83 11.66 -14.76
N ASP A 456 17.89 11.51 -13.81
CA ASP A 456 17.01 12.55 -13.28
C ASP A 456 16.21 13.32 -14.35
N LYS A 457 16.05 12.73 -15.55
CA LYS A 457 15.41 13.32 -16.72
C LYS A 457 14.87 12.21 -17.63
N ASP A 458 13.71 12.44 -18.26
CA ASP A 458 13.14 11.52 -19.26
C ASP A 458 13.77 11.80 -20.64
N ILE A 459 15.02 11.33 -20.84
CA ILE A 459 15.83 11.56 -22.04
C ILE A 459 15.61 10.44 -23.07
N PHE A 460 15.29 9.23 -22.61
CA PHE A 460 15.13 8.05 -23.44
C PHE A 460 13.65 7.74 -23.66
N SER A 461 13.30 7.39 -24.89
CA SER A 461 11.93 7.03 -25.29
C SER A 461 11.79 5.52 -25.54
N PRO A 462 10.60 4.93 -25.37
CA PRO A 462 10.32 3.56 -25.76
C PRO A 462 10.65 3.30 -27.23
N ILE A 463 11.08 2.07 -27.55
CA ILE A 463 11.56 1.70 -28.89
C ILE A 463 10.61 0.70 -29.55
N GLN A 464 10.33 0.92 -30.83
CA GLN A 464 9.54 -0.01 -31.64
C GLN A 464 10.46 -1.12 -32.20
N LYS A 465 10.14 -2.39 -31.93
CA LYS A 465 11.06 -3.53 -32.15
C LYS A 465 10.78 -4.40 -33.38
N ASP A 466 9.67 -4.14 -34.07
CA ASP A 466 9.19 -4.99 -35.16
C ASP A 466 10.11 -4.88 -36.39
N GLY A 467 10.59 -6.03 -36.88
CA GLY A 467 11.42 -6.12 -38.08
C GLY A 467 12.88 -5.63 -37.95
N ILE A 468 13.31 -5.11 -36.79
CA ILE A 468 14.66 -4.54 -36.63
C ILE A 468 15.69 -5.63 -36.23
N PRO A 469 16.86 -5.72 -36.89
CA PRO A 469 17.95 -6.62 -36.46
C PRO A 469 18.47 -6.30 -35.04
N VAL A 470 18.96 -7.31 -34.33
CA VAL A 470 19.46 -7.15 -32.94
C VAL A 470 20.61 -6.14 -32.85
N THR A 471 21.49 -6.08 -33.85
CA THR A 471 22.58 -5.11 -33.92
C THR A 471 22.08 -3.67 -33.95
N SER A 472 21.06 -3.39 -34.76
CA SER A 472 20.42 -2.06 -34.85
C SER A 472 19.65 -1.73 -33.57
N LEU A 473 18.95 -2.71 -32.99
CA LEU A 473 18.25 -2.54 -31.72
C LEU A 473 19.24 -2.21 -30.58
N PHE A 474 20.38 -2.91 -30.54
CA PHE A 474 21.45 -2.59 -29.61
C PHE A 474 21.97 -1.16 -29.78
N GLN A 475 22.19 -0.67 -31.00
CA GLN A 475 22.66 0.71 -31.20
C GLN A 475 21.68 1.76 -30.62
N GLN A 476 20.38 1.50 -30.70
CA GLN A 476 19.38 2.41 -30.13
C GLN A 476 19.30 2.31 -28.60
N LEU A 477 19.44 1.12 -28.03
CA LEU A 477 19.41 0.89 -26.56
C LEU A 477 20.74 1.20 -25.86
N LYS A 478 21.85 1.24 -26.60
CA LYS A 478 23.21 1.44 -26.10
C LYS A 478 23.34 2.64 -25.15
N PRO A 479 22.79 3.84 -25.43
CA PRO A 479 22.87 4.96 -24.50
C PRO A 479 22.25 4.65 -23.13
N ALA A 480 21.07 4.03 -23.11
CA ALA A 480 20.39 3.66 -21.86
C ALA A 480 21.16 2.57 -21.10
N ILE A 481 21.67 1.55 -21.79
CA ILE A 481 22.55 0.52 -21.21
C ILE A 481 23.77 1.17 -20.54
N TRP A 482 24.39 2.15 -21.20
CA TRP A 482 25.57 2.82 -20.67
C TRP A 482 25.28 3.62 -19.41
N VAL A 483 24.13 4.27 -19.29
CA VAL A 483 23.72 4.96 -18.06
C VAL A 483 23.72 4.00 -16.87
N LEU A 484 23.11 2.83 -17.01
CA LEU A 484 23.07 1.82 -15.94
C LEU A 484 24.49 1.39 -15.54
N LEU A 485 25.33 1.09 -16.54
CA LEU A 485 26.73 0.69 -16.33
C LEU A 485 27.60 1.84 -15.76
N GLU A 486 27.26 3.11 -16.02
CA GLU A 486 27.91 4.30 -15.43
C GLU A 486 27.51 4.56 -13.99
N LYS A 487 26.31 4.12 -13.61
CA LYS A 487 25.76 4.31 -12.27
C LYS A 487 26.12 3.19 -11.30
N GLY A 488 26.94 2.22 -11.73
CA GLY A 488 27.57 1.22 -10.89
C GLY A 488 27.10 -0.22 -11.12
N ILE A 489 26.10 -0.44 -11.98
CA ILE A 489 25.67 -1.80 -12.34
C ILE A 489 26.78 -2.47 -13.15
N LYS A 490 27.21 -3.67 -12.74
CA LYS A 490 28.36 -4.34 -13.37
C LYS A 490 27.99 -5.04 -14.68
N VAL A 491 26.78 -5.62 -14.73
CA VAL A 491 26.27 -6.38 -15.88
C VAL A 491 24.79 -6.08 -16.08
N VAL A 492 24.41 -5.76 -17.32
CA VAL A 492 23.02 -5.65 -17.74
C VAL A 492 22.68 -6.84 -18.64
N ILE A 493 21.67 -7.62 -18.23
CA ILE A 493 21.14 -8.79 -18.92
C ILE A 493 19.81 -8.38 -19.54
N LEU A 494 19.89 -7.72 -20.69
CA LEU A 494 18.73 -7.15 -21.35
C LEU A 494 17.95 -8.23 -22.09
N THR A 495 16.72 -8.48 -21.67
CA THR A 495 15.83 -9.44 -22.33
C THR A 495 15.12 -8.78 -23.52
N LEU A 496 15.03 -9.50 -24.65
CA LEU A 496 14.47 -9.00 -25.92
C LEU A 496 13.34 -9.89 -26.46
N GLY A 497 12.70 -10.67 -25.58
CA GLY A 497 11.67 -11.66 -25.95
C GLY A 497 12.17 -12.68 -26.97
N SER A 498 11.49 -12.78 -28.12
CA SER A 498 11.84 -13.73 -29.19
C SER A 498 13.19 -13.46 -29.87
N LYS A 499 13.82 -12.31 -29.61
CA LYS A 499 15.17 -12.02 -30.10
C LYS A 499 16.26 -12.51 -29.14
N GLY A 500 15.93 -13.04 -27.96
CA GLY A 500 16.90 -13.57 -27.00
C GLY A 500 17.36 -12.53 -25.97
N VAL A 501 18.66 -12.54 -25.64
CA VAL A 501 19.23 -11.73 -24.55
C VAL A 501 20.51 -11.02 -24.99
N LEU A 502 20.68 -9.77 -24.58
CA LEU A 502 21.96 -9.05 -24.67
C LEU A 502 22.63 -9.00 -23.29
N LEU A 503 23.80 -9.61 -23.19
CA LEU A 503 24.67 -9.54 -22.02
C LEU A 503 25.67 -8.39 -22.20
N CYS A 504 25.54 -7.33 -21.42
CA CYS A 504 26.34 -6.11 -21.55
C CYS A 504 27.20 -5.87 -20.31
N SER A 505 28.50 -5.61 -20.48
CA SER A 505 29.37 -5.17 -19.39
C SER A 505 30.45 -4.19 -19.85
N LYS A 506 30.96 -3.38 -18.93
CA LYS A 506 32.02 -2.39 -19.17
C LYS A 506 33.43 -2.96 -19.13
N HIS A 507 33.64 -4.05 -18.42
CA HIS A 507 34.96 -4.64 -18.20
C HIS A 507 34.86 -6.14 -18.37
N HIS A 508 35.96 -6.77 -18.80
CA HIS A 508 36.07 -8.22 -18.76
C HIS A 508 36.05 -8.66 -17.30
N LEU A 509 34.93 -9.21 -16.87
CA LEU A 509 34.77 -9.70 -15.51
C LEU A 509 35.32 -11.13 -15.49
N ASN A 510 36.36 -11.35 -14.69
CA ASN A 510 36.89 -12.69 -14.45
C ASN A 510 35.98 -13.38 -13.42
N PHE A 511 34.79 -13.81 -13.87
CA PHE A 511 33.73 -14.34 -13.01
C PHE A 511 34.08 -15.69 -12.35
N GLN A 512 35.18 -16.33 -12.75
CA GLN A 512 35.75 -17.49 -12.05
C GLN A 512 36.02 -17.22 -10.56
N ASN A 513 36.20 -15.94 -10.15
CA ASN A 513 36.39 -15.54 -8.76
C ASN A 513 35.11 -15.04 -8.05
N ILE A 514 33.95 -15.05 -8.72
CA ILE A 514 32.67 -14.60 -8.15
C ILE A 514 31.73 -15.80 -7.88
N GLY A 515 32.07 -16.99 -8.39
CA GLY A 515 31.39 -18.24 -8.09
C GLY A 515 31.88 -18.91 -6.79
N PRO A 516 31.06 -19.77 -6.16
CA PRO A 516 31.42 -20.42 -4.92
C PRO A 516 32.61 -21.39 -5.13
N ASN A 517 33.74 -21.14 -4.46
CA ASN A 517 34.86 -22.07 -4.27
C ASN A 517 34.46 -23.24 -3.32
N ARG A 518 33.29 -23.84 -3.53
CA ARG A 518 32.76 -24.91 -2.67
C ARG A 518 32.70 -26.21 -3.43
N THR A 519 33.32 -27.23 -2.84
CA THR A 519 33.09 -28.64 -3.15
C THR A 519 31.58 -28.90 -3.07
N ILE A 520 30.97 -29.16 -4.22
CA ILE A 520 29.53 -29.40 -4.37
C ILE A 520 29.13 -30.58 -3.50
N LYS A 521 28.55 -30.30 -2.33
CA LYS A 521 27.69 -31.26 -1.62
C LYS A 521 26.26 -31.06 -2.15
N SER A 522 25.95 -31.52 -3.37
CA SER A 522 24.57 -31.46 -3.86
C SER A 522 24.21 -32.64 -4.76
N HIS A 523 22.91 -32.91 -4.83
CA HIS A 523 22.25 -34.04 -5.47
C HIS A 523 22.70 -34.34 -6.90
N ASN A 524 22.56 -35.61 -7.30
CA ASN A 524 23.01 -36.22 -8.56
C ASN A 524 22.69 -35.39 -9.84
N ILE A 525 21.58 -34.65 -9.87
CA ILE A 525 21.15 -33.86 -11.04
C ILE A 525 21.97 -32.58 -11.24
N SER A 526 22.30 -31.85 -10.17
CA SER A 526 23.07 -30.61 -10.25
C SER A 526 24.51 -30.84 -10.70
N GLN A 527 25.13 -31.94 -10.24
CA GLN A 527 26.46 -32.35 -10.70
C GLN A 527 26.44 -32.73 -12.18
N LYS A 528 25.44 -33.53 -12.61
CA LYS A 528 25.27 -33.90 -14.03
C LYS A 528 25.05 -32.68 -14.94
N LEU A 529 24.23 -31.71 -14.52
CA LEU A 529 24.04 -30.48 -15.28
C LEU A 529 25.37 -29.73 -15.45
N HIS A 530 26.13 -29.56 -14.37
CA HIS A 530 27.43 -28.89 -14.39
C HIS A 530 28.43 -29.62 -15.31
N GLU A 531 28.51 -30.95 -15.23
CA GLU A 531 29.39 -31.77 -16.08
C GLU A 531 29.02 -31.67 -17.56
N ILE A 532 27.74 -31.87 -17.90
CA ILE A 532 27.26 -31.84 -19.28
C ILE A 532 27.49 -30.45 -19.88
N ILE A 533 27.11 -29.38 -19.17
CA ILE A 533 27.26 -28.01 -19.70
C ILE A 533 28.73 -27.65 -19.89
N ASN A 534 29.63 -27.99 -18.97
CA ASN A 534 31.06 -27.74 -19.20
C ASN A 534 31.65 -28.54 -20.36
N GLN A 535 31.09 -29.72 -20.66
CA GLN A 535 31.50 -30.51 -21.82
C GLN A 535 31.01 -29.91 -23.15
N VAL A 536 29.76 -29.41 -23.20
CA VAL A 536 29.14 -28.93 -24.45
C VAL A 536 29.28 -27.42 -24.68
N CYS A 537 29.54 -26.64 -23.63
CA CYS A 537 29.69 -25.18 -23.64
C CYS A 537 31.06 -24.79 -23.04
N PRO A 538 32.14 -24.73 -23.84
CA PRO A 538 33.48 -24.42 -23.33
C PRO A 538 33.58 -22.97 -22.83
N SER A 539 33.92 -22.78 -21.56
CA SER A 539 33.93 -21.48 -20.87
C SER A 539 34.90 -20.44 -21.45
N ASP A 540 35.90 -20.87 -22.21
CA ASP A 540 36.92 -20.02 -22.85
C ASP A 540 36.58 -19.61 -24.29
N ARG A 541 35.40 -20.00 -24.81
CA ARG A 541 35.00 -19.74 -26.21
C ARG A 541 35.16 -18.30 -26.66
N PHE A 542 34.73 -17.34 -25.84
CA PHE A 542 34.73 -15.92 -26.20
C PHE A 542 36.04 -15.21 -25.85
N PHE A 543 36.95 -15.88 -25.13
CA PHE A 543 38.08 -15.23 -24.47
C PHE A 543 39.44 -15.88 -24.75
N SER A 544 39.46 -17.06 -25.39
CA SER A 544 40.66 -17.70 -25.91
C SER A 544 41.30 -16.81 -27.00
N GLY A 545 42.39 -16.12 -26.66
CA GLY A 545 43.17 -15.29 -27.58
C GLY A 545 43.12 -13.77 -27.38
N LEU A 546 42.36 -13.25 -26.40
CA LEU A 546 42.40 -11.83 -26.05
C LEU A 546 43.67 -11.49 -25.24
N LYS A 547 44.47 -10.52 -25.71
CA LYS A 547 45.64 -10.00 -24.98
C LYS A 547 45.21 -9.37 -23.65
N GLU A 548 46.05 -9.42 -22.62
CA GLU A 548 45.74 -8.85 -21.28
C GLU A 548 45.32 -7.37 -21.34
N SER A 549 45.82 -6.60 -22.30
CA SER A 549 45.45 -5.19 -22.52
C SER A 549 44.01 -4.98 -23.01
N SER A 550 43.35 -6.01 -23.58
CA SER A 550 41.94 -5.95 -24.03
C SER A 550 40.93 -6.38 -22.94
N ARG A 551 41.37 -6.75 -21.74
CA ARG A 551 40.48 -7.14 -20.63
C ARG A 551 39.72 -5.97 -19.99
N SER A 552 40.06 -4.72 -20.31
CA SER A 552 39.39 -3.54 -19.76
C SER A 552 38.29 -2.96 -20.66
N SER A 553 38.08 -3.51 -21.86
CA SER A 553 37.12 -2.97 -22.83
C SER A 553 35.68 -3.44 -22.59
N PRO A 554 34.68 -2.58 -22.88
CA PRO A 554 33.28 -2.98 -22.87
C PRO A 554 33.03 -4.07 -23.91
N PHE A 555 32.19 -5.04 -23.53
CA PHE A 555 31.81 -6.16 -24.38
C PHE A 555 30.30 -6.40 -24.30
N VAL A 556 29.71 -6.79 -25.43
CA VAL A 556 28.30 -7.15 -25.54
C VAL A 556 28.19 -8.44 -26.32
N VAL A 557 27.54 -9.43 -25.71
CA VAL A 557 27.26 -10.73 -26.34
C VAL A 557 25.76 -10.88 -26.48
N HIS A 558 25.32 -11.25 -27.68
CA HIS A 558 23.95 -11.64 -27.94
C HIS A 558 23.80 -13.15 -27.85
N PHE A 559 22.86 -13.60 -27.04
CA PHE A 559 22.41 -14.98 -26.96
C PHE A 559 21.06 -15.09 -27.67
N PRO A 560 20.93 -15.89 -28.73
CA PRO A 560 19.67 -16.03 -29.45
C PRO A 560 18.63 -16.76 -28.58
N ALA A 561 17.34 -16.46 -28.83
CA ALA A 561 16.27 -17.30 -28.31
C ALA A 561 16.28 -18.66 -29.02
N VAL A 562 15.85 -19.70 -28.31
CA VAL A 562 15.60 -21.01 -28.94
C VAL A 562 14.24 -20.98 -29.62
N LEU A 563 14.17 -21.48 -30.85
CA LEU A 563 12.90 -21.65 -31.54
C LEU A 563 12.04 -22.65 -30.77
N SER A 564 10.86 -22.19 -30.35
CA SER A 564 9.83 -23.05 -29.78
C SER A 564 8.93 -23.58 -30.89
N SER A 565 8.56 -24.85 -30.82
CA SER A 565 7.61 -25.46 -31.76
C SER A 565 6.17 -25.00 -31.52
N SER A 566 5.85 -24.50 -30.32
CA SER A 566 4.51 -24.02 -29.96
C SER A 566 4.59 -23.09 -28.74
N VAL A 567 4.38 -21.79 -28.96
CA VAL A 567 4.27 -20.81 -27.87
C VAL A 567 2.86 -20.90 -27.28
N VAL A 568 2.75 -21.36 -26.05
CA VAL A 568 1.49 -21.51 -25.31
C VAL A 568 1.20 -20.26 -24.47
N ARG A 569 2.19 -19.77 -23.70
CA ARG A 569 2.05 -18.61 -22.81
C ARG A 569 3.40 -17.93 -22.62
N LEU A 570 3.40 -16.60 -22.45
CA LEU A 570 4.65 -15.83 -22.24
C LEU A 570 4.91 -15.45 -20.78
N THR A 571 3.90 -15.56 -19.92
CA THR A 571 4.00 -15.25 -18.48
C THR A 571 4.96 -16.22 -17.78
N GLY A 572 5.88 -15.69 -16.99
CA GLY A 572 6.88 -16.47 -16.24
C GLY A 572 8.16 -16.81 -17.02
N ALA A 573 8.23 -16.47 -18.32
CA ALA A 573 9.43 -16.70 -19.12
C ALA A 573 10.65 -15.93 -18.57
N GLY A 574 10.46 -14.66 -18.17
CA GLY A 574 11.51 -13.86 -17.51
C GLY A 574 11.93 -14.44 -16.17
N ASP A 575 10.97 -14.82 -15.32
CA ASP A 575 11.24 -15.44 -14.01
C ASP A 575 12.03 -16.74 -14.15
N CYS A 576 11.69 -17.58 -15.14
CA CYS A 576 12.40 -18.83 -15.40
C CYS A 576 13.78 -18.60 -16.04
N LEU A 577 13.96 -17.53 -16.80
CA LEU A 577 15.27 -17.10 -17.28
C LEU A 577 16.20 -16.78 -16.11
N VAL A 578 15.72 -15.94 -15.19
CA VAL A 578 16.47 -15.54 -14.00
C VAL A 578 16.71 -16.76 -13.09
N GLY A 579 15.67 -17.55 -12.82
CA GLY A 579 15.75 -18.75 -11.99
C GLY A 579 16.73 -19.79 -12.52
N GLY A 580 16.65 -20.11 -13.82
CA GLY A 580 17.57 -21.03 -14.49
C GLY A 580 19.02 -20.53 -14.50
N SER A 581 19.21 -19.21 -14.68
CA SER A 581 20.53 -18.58 -14.62
C SER A 581 21.12 -18.64 -13.22
N ILE A 582 20.35 -18.26 -12.20
CA ILE A 582 20.79 -18.29 -10.80
C ILE A 582 21.08 -19.72 -10.33
N ALA A 583 20.21 -20.67 -10.66
CA ALA A 583 20.41 -22.08 -10.31
C ALA A 583 21.71 -22.64 -10.91
N SER A 584 21.96 -22.34 -12.19
CA SER A 584 23.17 -22.74 -12.92
C SER A 584 24.43 -22.09 -12.34
N PHE A 585 24.33 -20.82 -12.00
CA PHE A 585 25.42 -20.08 -11.36
C PHE A 585 25.76 -20.65 -9.97
N CYS A 586 24.74 -21.03 -9.20
CA CYS A 586 24.92 -21.62 -7.87
C CYS A 586 25.58 -23.01 -7.91
N VAL A 587 25.48 -23.75 -9.03
CA VAL A 587 26.16 -25.04 -9.22
C VAL A 587 27.58 -24.91 -9.79
N GLY A 588 28.07 -23.68 -10.03
CA GLY A 588 29.45 -23.40 -10.44
C GLY A 588 29.65 -23.14 -11.93
N LEU A 589 28.58 -23.04 -12.73
CA LEU A 589 28.70 -22.63 -14.13
C LEU A 589 29.05 -21.14 -14.24
N ASP A 590 29.80 -20.78 -15.29
CA ASP A 590 30.09 -19.38 -15.57
C ASP A 590 28.82 -18.61 -15.97
N LEU A 591 28.92 -17.28 -16.02
CA LEU A 591 27.77 -16.42 -16.30
C LEU A 591 27.16 -16.69 -17.68
N MET A 592 27.98 -16.87 -18.72
CA MET A 592 27.50 -17.07 -20.08
C MET A 592 26.82 -18.43 -20.23
N GLN A 593 27.40 -19.48 -19.64
CA GLN A 593 26.77 -20.79 -19.51
C GLN A 593 25.44 -20.69 -18.77
N SER A 594 25.40 -19.95 -17.65
CA SER A 594 24.20 -19.76 -16.84
C SER A 594 23.09 -19.04 -17.59
N ILE A 595 23.40 -17.99 -18.35
CA ILE A 595 22.43 -17.31 -19.21
C ILE A 595 21.87 -18.25 -20.28
N ALA A 596 22.70 -19.10 -20.88
CA ALA A 596 22.23 -20.07 -21.86
C ALA A 596 21.24 -21.08 -21.25
N VAL A 597 21.50 -21.56 -20.03
CA VAL A 597 20.55 -22.40 -19.29
C VAL A 597 19.29 -21.63 -18.91
N GLY A 598 19.40 -20.36 -18.53
CA GLY A 598 18.25 -19.48 -18.30
C GLY A 598 17.35 -19.35 -19.52
N ILE A 599 17.92 -19.12 -20.70
CA ILE A 599 17.15 -19.03 -21.95
C ILE A 599 16.48 -20.37 -22.28
N ALA A 600 17.15 -21.50 -22.05
CA ALA A 600 16.56 -22.83 -22.19
C ALA A 600 15.38 -23.04 -21.23
N ALA A 601 15.52 -22.61 -19.97
CA ALA A 601 14.44 -22.67 -18.97
C ALA A 601 13.25 -21.79 -19.38
N ALA A 602 13.50 -20.58 -19.89
CA ALA A 602 12.47 -19.69 -20.40
C ALA A 602 11.73 -20.30 -21.61
N LYS A 603 12.45 -20.95 -22.52
CA LYS A 603 11.85 -21.68 -23.66
C LYS A 603 10.90 -22.78 -23.16
N ALA A 604 11.34 -23.61 -22.22
CA ALA A 604 10.50 -24.66 -21.65
C ALA A 604 9.22 -24.08 -20.99
N THR A 605 9.32 -22.91 -20.35
CA THR A 605 8.16 -22.21 -19.77
C THR A 605 7.18 -21.73 -20.82
N VAL A 606 7.65 -21.22 -21.96
CA VAL A 606 6.71 -20.72 -22.99
C VAL A 606 5.94 -21.82 -23.70
N GLU A 607 6.40 -23.08 -23.59
CA GLU A 607 5.81 -24.28 -24.20
C GLU A 607 4.73 -24.93 -23.31
N VAL A 608 4.50 -24.42 -22.09
CA VAL A 608 3.54 -24.97 -21.14
C VAL A 608 2.50 -23.93 -20.71
N GLU A 609 1.37 -24.39 -20.15
CA GLU A 609 0.34 -23.48 -19.63
C GLU A 609 0.71 -22.86 -18.27
N ALA A 610 1.56 -23.52 -17.48
CA ALA A 610 1.97 -23.05 -16.16
C ALA A 610 3.02 -21.93 -16.26
N ASN A 611 3.04 -21.00 -15.28
CA ASN A 611 4.05 -19.93 -15.23
C ASN A 611 5.48 -20.46 -14.99
N VAL A 612 5.60 -21.68 -14.46
CA VAL A 612 6.86 -22.43 -14.30
C VAL A 612 6.54 -23.89 -14.63
N PRO A 613 7.34 -24.58 -15.47
CA PRO A 613 7.20 -26.01 -15.72
C PRO A 613 7.22 -26.82 -14.42
N THR A 614 6.37 -27.85 -14.33
CA THR A 614 6.34 -28.75 -13.17
C THR A 614 7.63 -29.55 -13.03
N GLU A 615 8.25 -29.88 -14.17
CA GLU A 615 9.52 -30.59 -14.25
C GLU A 615 10.35 -30.06 -15.41
N TYR A 616 11.67 -30.08 -15.25
CA TYR A 616 12.63 -29.79 -16.32
C TYR A 616 13.31 -31.09 -16.75
N SER A 617 13.28 -31.39 -18.05
CA SER A 617 14.11 -32.46 -18.62
C SER A 617 15.55 -31.99 -18.74
N LEU A 618 16.48 -32.70 -18.06
CA LEU A 618 17.91 -32.38 -18.10
C LEU A 618 18.46 -32.46 -19.53
N GLU A 619 18.05 -33.46 -20.30
CA GLU A 619 18.46 -33.64 -21.69
C GLU A 619 17.99 -32.47 -22.56
N GLN A 620 16.73 -32.06 -22.41
CA GLN A 620 16.16 -30.95 -23.19
C GLN A 620 16.84 -29.62 -22.82
N ILE A 621 16.98 -29.33 -21.52
CA ILE A 621 17.61 -28.10 -21.05
C ILE A 621 19.07 -28.00 -21.49
N THR A 622 19.83 -29.10 -21.42
CA THR A 622 21.25 -29.09 -21.84
C THR A 622 21.39 -28.95 -23.36
N ALA A 623 20.53 -29.60 -24.15
CA ALA A 623 20.51 -29.45 -25.61
C ALA A 623 20.13 -28.03 -26.05
N ASP A 624 19.10 -27.45 -25.45
CA ASP A 624 18.66 -26.08 -25.72
C ASP A 624 19.73 -25.08 -25.27
N ALA A 625 20.31 -25.24 -24.08
CA ALA A 625 21.38 -24.37 -23.58
C ALA A 625 22.63 -24.44 -24.47
N SER A 626 23.00 -25.63 -24.94
CA SER A 626 24.10 -25.80 -25.91
C SER A 626 23.82 -25.05 -27.21
N THR A 627 22.60 -25.17 -27.73
CA THR A 627 22.17 -24.46 -28.95
C THR A 627 22.26 -22.94 -28.78
N VAL A 628 21.77 -22.41 -27.65
CA VAL A 628 21.86 -20.98 -27.31
C VAL A 628 23.32 -20.54 -27.18
N TYR A 629 24.10 -21.28 -26.41
CA TYR A 629 25.50 -20.96 -26.14
C TYR A 629 26.28 -20.92 -27.44
N LEU A 630 26.18 -21.95 -28.29
CA LEU A 630 26.84 -22.04 -29.60
C LEU A 630 26.34 -20.98 -30.59
N GLY A 631 25.07 -20.61 -30.53
CA GLY A 631 24.49 -19.54 -31.33
C GLY A 631 24.87 -18.12 -30.90
N ALA A 632 25.48 -17.95 -29.72
CA ALA A 632 25.79 -16.63 -29.19
C ALA A 632 26.92 -15.94 -29.96
N THR A 633 26.77 -14.62 -30.17
CA THR A 633 27.66 -13.79 -31.00
C THR A 633 28.09 -12.51 -30.28
N VAL A 634 29.33 -12.06 -30.53
CA VAL A 634 29.80 -10.77 -30.01
C VAL A 634 29.23 -9.64 -30.86
N VAL A 635 28.38 -8.80 -30.28
CA VAL A 635 27.73 -7.67 -30.97
C VAL A 635 28.58 -6.40 -30.86
N PHE A 636 29.37 -6.27 -29.80
CA PHE A 636 30.26 -5.14 -29.60
C PHE A 636 31.48 -5.55 -28.77
N SER A 637 32.68 -5.23 -29.26
CA SER A 637 33.92 -5.26 -28.50
C SER A 637 34.82 -4.11 -28.98
N ARG A 638 35.41 -3.37 -28.04
CA ARG A 638 36.34 -2.26 -28.39
C ARG A 638 37.67 -2.76 -28.98
N SER A 639 37.97 -4.06 -28.91
CA SER A 639 39.15 -4.69 -29.52
C SER A 639 38.97 -5.07 -31.00
N MET A 640 37.78 -4.84 -31.58
CA MET A 640 37.46 -5.11 -33.00
C MET A 640 37.40 -3.83 -33.87
N LEU A 641 37.91 -2.71 -33.35
CA LEU A 641 38.08 -1.45 -34.09
C LEU A 641 39.56 -1.17 -34.35
#